data_AF-A0A5N5QW85-F1
#
_entry.id   AF-A0A5N5QW85-F1
#
_cell.length_a   1.000
_cell.length_b   1.000
_cell.length_c   1.000
_cell.angle_alpha   90.00
_cell.angle_beta   90.00
_cell.angle_gamma   90.00
#
_symmetry.space_group_name_H-M   'P 1'
#
loop_
_entity.id
_entity.type
_entity.pdbx_description
1 polymer ?
#
loop_
_entity_poly.entity_id
_entity_poly.type
_entity_poly.pdbx_seq_one_letter_code
_entity_poly.pdbx_strand_id
1 'polypeptide(L)'
;MDLFSYLSDDVLLLIFIQLDDPLSLSQTSKRFYRISKESYTRALYFITRYGHQHAMYWALGRGKLVDKQMLDIMINNGAHLSRYLIQCVMQYRGHSAPHSFIKKHWAHNLSFDSFVHLLNIAANRMGYKDLEWSKNADDGAVFRQWLVDKKSHGGRARVEWEVIQDMFEKYGFIPFCPKDPLVLDFPLALSYEPRLLPLAVKNGFRIDVKYRDFIFRKVFEKPAVVRDGRDETIIKMVEDLQRLDPIRTVAAEVCMEAKINEHGYLALKKLDLARKLPYTLSSLVSALIKLFSNTRSVTFPKIISLIQSLHSNYPNPSDPKIRHVLLTTVFCSPTNAAWSDDTDGVLMAQLLDKLVELRLIQPLVPDGMPSHCKPKSKDLQDIPKALSREELMEVLLSPFVENERSCIAYAKSPTGMGLGDWEIVKLKGEVAVRCLPISSKGKLLKRLCEDKRIEAQVVEAMKYQANRLEDLPESFSLECATYRATLGASLPVIGVDMYGFVPLWATNTEEDEELRQSPEPQRSFAGSSSDDAQTSIFTSSNYDLGTISQDTLTARLDREESGTRWARRRWWSHSQGHQISTELEAKLPYPVSPRLVAEHILEHFKSDHRATAIMMTHCIINGNGQVLNLYIDENVPITLFHFKVLARLGRQPFWKFWNKIERQKFYFSEEDYLPPENVKLASSGKMSINTLCNPDPKSERSPTPVALLGFEEGSSRPRRMAASATRSYKIPTDSDEDEMSEEIDYSYLAPKRGRAKGKGKGKATERTSIQPESMDLHLWTKHLGLLLKEEEKKWKERKRLAEKDEFGRPKERIFKTEFMRSLASKLGALRERDRATTPVPTAEDDSDEEYIQRPAARNKRKSQSARWAEREDRTSTKRPRISE
;
A
#
# COMPACT_ATOMS: atom_id res chain seq x y z
N MET A 1 -25.72 -20.23 35.12
CA MET A 1 -26.98 -19.49 34.88
C MET A 1 -27.27 -19.52 33.40
N ASP A 2 -28.46 -19.96 33.00
CA ASP A 2 -28.83 -20.12 31.59
C ASP A 2 -29.28 -18.75 31.03
N LEU A 3 -28.35 -18.02 30.43
CA LEU A 3 -28.54 -16.64 29.93
C LEU A 3 -29.78 -16.52 29.01
N PHE A 4 -30.13 -17.60 28.31
CA PHE A 4 -31.26 -17.67 27.37
C PHE A 4 -32.63 -17.83 28.04
N SER A 5 -32.69 -18.11 29.34
CA SER A 5 -33.96 -18.29 30.06
C SER A 5 -34.75 -16.98 30.23
N TYR A 6 -34.07 -15.82 30.19
CA TYR A 6 -34.67 -14.50 30.39
C TYR A 6 -35.02 -13.77 29.08
N LEU A 7 -34.60 -14.28 27.92
CA LEU A 7 -34.88 -13.65 26.63
C LEU A 7 -36.30 -13.96 26.14
N SER A 8 -36.96 -12.98 25.53
CA SER A 8 -38.26 -13.18 24.87
C SER A 8 -38.12 -14.04 23.61
N ASP A 9 -39.21 -14.69 23.18
CA ASP A 9 -39.19 -15.54 21.98
C ASP A 9 -38.83 -14.74 20.71
N ASP A 10 -39.14 -13.44 20.64
CA ASP A 10 -38.73 -12.55 19.53
C ASP A 10 -37.21 -12.39 19.45
N VAL A 11 -36.55 -12.19 20.60
CA VAL A 11 -35.08 -12.09 20.65
C VAL A 11 -34.45 -13.42 20.29
N LEU A 12 -35.03 -14.53 20.76
CA LEU A 12 -34.56 -15.87 20.37
C LEU A 12 -34.73 -16.14 18.88
N LEU A 13 -35.82 -15.68 18.26
CA LEU A 13 -36.02 -15.75 16.81
C LEU A 13 -34.94 -14.94 16.07
N LEU A 14 -34.68 -13.70 16.51
CA LEU A 14 -33.62 -12.87 15.92
C LEU A 14 -32.24 -13.52 16.03
N ILE A 15 -31.93 -14.15 17.16
CA ILE A 15 -30.70 -14.93 17.32
C ILE A 15 -30.71 -16.10 16.33
N PHE A 16 -31.81 -16.86 16.26
CA PHE A 16 -31.94 -18.05 15.43
C PHE A 16 -31.72 -17.76 13.94
N ILE A 17 -32.32 -16.69 13.40
CA ILE A 17 -32.22 -16.36 11.98
C ILE A 17 -30.83 -15.86 11.54
N GLN A 18 -30.00 -15.43 12.49
CA GLN A 18 -28.63 -14.98 12.23
C GLN A 18 -27.60 -16.12 12.28
N LEU A 19 -27.99 -17.33 12.72
CA LEU A 19 -27.08 -18.47 12.80
C LEU A 19 -26.77 -19.03 11.40
N ASP A 20 -25.51 -19.40 11.19
CA ASP A 20 -25.09 -20.10 9.98
C ASP A 20 -25.67 -21.52 9.88
N ASP A 21 -25.73 -22.21 11.02
CA ASP A 21 -26.37 -23.52 11.18
C ASP A 21 -27.10 -23.59 12.55
N PRO A 22 -28.44 -23.45 12.56
CA PRO A 22 -29.21 -23.46 13.81
C PRO A 22 -29.38 -24.87 14.41
N LEU A 23 -28.95 -25.94 13.73
CA LEU A 23 -29.22 -27.31 14.16
C LEU A 23 -28.59 -27.62 15.52
N SER A 24 -27.32 -27.27 15.71
CA SER A 24 -26.59 -27.54 16.96
C SER A 24 -27.26 -26.85 18.15
N LEU A 25 -27.70 -25.60 17.99
CA LEU A 25 -28.38 -24.85 19.05
C LEU A 25 -29.79 -25.40 19.33
N SER A 26 -30.50 -25.81 18.27
CA SER A 26 -31.81 -26.46 18.40
C SER A 26 -31.73 -27.81 19.09
N GLN A 27 -30.60 -28.52 19.00
CA GLN A 27 -30.39 -29.82 19.66
C GLN A 27 -30.04 -29.66 21.15
N THR A 28 -29.40 -28.56 21.54
CA THR A 28 -28.94 -28.33 22.91
C THR A 28 -29.92 -27.54 23.77
N SER A 29 -30.83 -26.76 23.17
CA SER A 29 -31.82 -25.97 23.90
C SER A 29 -33.26 -26.32 23.50
N LYS A 30 -34.10 -26.65 24.50
CA LYS A 30 -35.53 -26.96 24.30
C LYS A 30 -36.32 -25.80 23.72
N ARG A 31 -35.99 -24.55 24.08
CA ARG A 31 -36.67 -23.35 23.55
C ARG A 31 -36.33 -23.15 22.08
N PHE A 32 -35.05 -23.22 21.72
CA PHE A 32 -34.63 -23.16 20.32
C PHE A 32 -35.14 -24.36 19.50
N TYR A 33 -35.25 -25.55 20.11
CA TYR A 33 -35.90 -26.69 19.48
C TYR A 33 -37.36 -26.36 19.11
N ARG A 34 -38.15 -25.81 20.04
CA ARG A 34 -39.54 -25.40 19.79
C ARG A 34 -39.63 -24.36 18.67
N ILE A 35 -38.83 -23.30 18.74
CA ILE A 35 -38.78 -22.24 17.73
C ILE A 35 -38.40 -22.81 16.35
N SER A 36 -37.44 -23.73 16.29
CA SER A 36 -37.04 -24.40 15.03
C SER A 36 -38.15 -25.27 14.40
N LYS A 37 -39.21 -25.61 15.16
CA LYS A 37 -40.34 -26.39 14.66
C LYS A 37 -41.38 -25.55 13.95
N GLU A 38 -41.44 -24.25 14.22
CA GLU A 38 -42.44 -23.35 13.68
C GLU A 38 -42.18 -23.03 12.20
N SER A 39 -43.22 -23.14 11.38
CA SER A 39 -43.17 -22.89 9.93
C SER A 39 -42.76 -21.44 9.62
N TYR A 40 -43.21 -20.50 10.44
CA TYR A 40 -42.85 -19.08 10.34
C TYR A 40 -41.35 -18.83 10.55
N THR A 41 -40.80 -19.34 11.65
CA THR A 41 -39.36 -19.26 11.96
C THR A 41 -38.51 -19.85 10.84
N ARG A 42 -38.88 -21.03 10.32
CA ARG A 42 -38.15 -21.65 9.21
C ARG A 42 -38.20 -20.80 7.94
N ALA A 43 -39.38 -20.28 7.59
CA ALA A 43 -39.54 -19.42 6.41
C ALA A 43 -38.65 -18.17 6.52
N LEU A 44 -38.69 -17.48 7.65
CA LEU A 44 -37.85 -16.31 7.94
C LEU A 44 -36.36 -16.63 7.94
N TYR A 45 -35.96 -17.78 8.48
CA TYR A 45 -34.58 -18.24 8.43
C TYR A 45 -34.09 -18.33 6.98
N PHE A 46 -34.81 -19.02 6.08
CA PHE A 46 -34.38 -19.15 4.69
C PHE A 46 -34.37 -17.81 3.94
N ILE A 47 -35.36 -16.95 4.18
CA ILE A 47 -35.44 -15.63 3.55
C ILE A 47 -34.30 -14.72 4.00
N THR A 48 -34.07 -14.64 5.32
CA THR A 48 -33.04 -13.77 5.89
C THR A 48 -31.65 -14.26 5.50
N ARG A 49 -31.41 -15.58 5.59
CA ARG A 49 -30.09 -16.18 5.35
C ARG A 49 -29.66 -16.16 3.89
N TYR A 50 -30.59 -16.46 2.97
CA TYR A 50 -30.25 -16.66 1.55
C TYR A 50 -30.80 -15.58 0.62
N GLY A 51 -31.63 -14.68 1.14
CA GLY A 51 -32.35 -13.67 0.38
C GLY A 51 -33.57 -14.24 -0.35
N HIS A 52 -34.51 -13.35 -0.69
CA HIS A 52 -35.77 -13.70 -1.36
C HIS A 52 -35.57 -14.53 -2.65
N GLN A 53 -34.52 -14.23 -3.43
CA GLN A 53 -34.21 -14.92 -4.70
C GLN A 53 -33.87 -16.40 -4.52
N HIS A 54 -33.11 -16.76 -3.49
CA HIS A 54 -32.57 -18.11 -3.32
C HIS A 54 -33.28 -18.92 -2.22
N ALA A 55 -34.12 -18.28 -1.39
CA ALA A 55 -34.74 -18.89 -0.23
C ALA A 55 -35.47 -20.20 -0.57
N MET A 56 -36.29 -20.18 -1.64
CA MET A 56 -37.06 -21.36 -2.06
C MET A 56 -36.15 -22.53 -2.48
N TYR A 57 -35.06 -22.26 -3.21
CA TYR A 57 -34.09 -23.28 -3.60
C TYR A 57 -33.46 -23.99 -2.40
N TRP A 58 -33.04 -23.23 -1.39
CA TRP A 58 -32.43 -23.80 -0.18
C TRP A 58 -33.44 -24.55 0.69
N ALA A 59 -34.67 -24.04 0.79
CA ALA A 59 -35.76 -24.71 1.50
C ALA A 59 -36.10 -26.07 0.87
N LEU A 60 -36.24 -26.13 -0.46
CA LEU A 60 -36.52 -27.38 -1.20
C LEU A 60 -35.37 -28.40 -1.07
N GLY A 61 -34.13 -27.95 -0.89
CA GLY A 61 -32.99 -28.82 -0.54
C GLY A 61 -33.11 -29.48 0.83
N ARG A 62 -33.96 -28.95 1.71
CA ARG A 62 -34.27 -29.45 3.06
C ARG A 62 -35.72 -29.90 3.15
N GLY A 63 -36.21 -30.60 2.12
CA GLY A 63 -37.65 -30.88 1.95
C GLY A 63 -38.42 -31.46 3.14
N LYS A 64 -37.76 -32.18 4.06
CA LYS A 64 -38.37 -32.68 5.30
C LYS A 64 -38.86 -31.56 6.24
N LEU A 65 -38.31 -30.36 6.11
CA LEU A 65 -38.64 -29.20 6.93
C LEU A 65 -39.76 -28.35 6.31
N VAL A 66 -40.12 -28.60 5.05
CA VAL A 66 -41.03 -27.77 4.27
C VAL A 66 -42.44 -28.32 4.34
N ASP A 67 -43.31 -27.62 5.06
CA ASP A 67 -44.76 -27.87 5.11
C ASP A 67 -45.54 -26.83 4.27
N LYS A 68 -46.86 -27.03 4.14
CA LYS A 68 -47.75 -26.15 3.36
C LYS A 68 -47.71 -24.71 3.88
N GLN A 69 -47.80 -24.54 5.19
CA GLN A 69 -47.83 -23.24 5.85
C GLN A 69 -46.52 -22.47 5.64
N MET A 70 -45.37 -23.16 5.70
CA MET A 70 -44.07 -22.58 5.42
C MET A 70 -43.97 -22.06 3.99
N LEU A 71 -44.49 -22.81 3.01
CA LEU A 71 -44.51 -22.36 1.61
C LEU A 71 -45.34 -21.09 1.43
N ASP A 72 -46.53 -21.04 2.03
CA ASP A 72 -47.39 -19.86 1.99
C ASP A 72 -46.71 -18.65 2.64
N ILE A 73 -46.13 -18.83 3.83
CA ILE A 73 -45.39 -17.77 4.52
C ILE A 73 -44.20 -17.30 3.69
N MET A 74 -43.42 -18.21 3.10
CA MET A 74 -42.28 -17.83 2.27
C MET A 74 -42.71 -16.96 1.09
N ILE A 75 -43.74 -17.39 0.37
CA ILE A 75 -44.24 -16.70 -0.82
C ILE A 75 -44.86 -15.34 -0.45
N ASN A 76 -45.62 -15.29 0.64
CA ASN A 76 -46.20 -14.04 1.16
C ASN A 76 -45.11 -13.06 1.63
N ASN A 77 -43.97 -13.57 2.10
CA ASN A 77 -42.78 -12.78 2.43
C ASN A 77 -41.84 -12.58 1.22
N GLY A 78 -42.36 -12.72 0.00
CA GLY A 78 -41.65 -12.37 -1.23
C GLY A 78 -40.61 -13.38 -1.69
N ALA A 79 -40.58 -14.60 -1.15
CA ALA A 79 -39.71 -15.65 -1.68
C ALA A 79 -40.02 -15.91 -3.16
N HIS A 80 -38.95 -16.02 -3.95
CA HIS A 80 -39.06 -16.12 -5.39
C HIS A 80 -39.65 -17.46 -5.84
N LEU A 81 -40.63 -17.40 -6.73
CA LEU A 81 -41.28 -18.56 -7.36
C LEU A 81 -41.48 -18.27 -8.85
N SER A 82 -40.88 -19.08 -9.71
CA SER A 82 -40.97 -18.97 -11.16
C SER A 82 -41.35 -20.30 -11.82
N ARG A 83 -41.88 -20.24 -13.04
CA ARG A 83 -42.18 -21.45 -13.83
C ARG A 83 -40.93 -22.29 -14.03
N TYR A 84 -39.80 -21.64 -14.28
CA TYR A 84 -38.50 -22.30 -14.39
C TYR A 84 -38.13 -23.11 -13.14
N LEU A 85 -38.26 -22.53 -11.95
CA LEU A 85 -38.02 -23.25 -10.69
C LEU A 85 -38.93 -24.48 -10.58
N ILE A 86 -40.21 -24.35 -10.92
CA ILE A 86 -41.18 -25.46 -10.85
C ILE A 86 -40.87 -26.54 -11.88
N GLN A 87 -40.53 -26.18 -13.12
CA GLN A 87 -40.09 -27.13 -14.15
C GLN A 87 -38.88 -27.94 -13.64
N CYS A 88 -37.89 -27.29 -13.03
CA CYS A 88 -36.74 -27.98 -12.41
C CYS A 88 -37.17 -28.91 -11.27
N VAL A 89 -38.08 -28.48 -10.40
CA VAL A 89 -38.62 -29.31 -9.30
C VAL A 89 -39.34 -30.55 -9.84
N MET A 90 -40.17 -30.39 -10.87
CA MET A 90 -40.91 -31.48 -11.51
C MET A 90 -39.99 -32.46 -12.21
N GLN A 91 -39.06 -31.98 -13.04
CA GLN A 91 -38.10 -32.82 -13.75
C GLN A 91 -37.24 -33.64 -12.77
N TYR A 92 -36.80 -33.00 -11.69
CA TYR A 92 -36.00 -33.66 -10.66
C TYR A 92 -36.80 -34.74 -9.90
N ARG A 93 -38.08 -34.51 -9.59
CA ARG A 93 -38.94 -35.50 -8.91
C ARG A 93 -39.39 -36.63 -9.85
N GLY A 94 -39.56 -36.33 -11.14
CA GLY A 94 -39.98 -37.25 -12.19
C GLY A 94 -38.86 -38.12 -12.78
N HIS A 95 -37.66 -38.14 -12.18
CA HIS A 95 -36.49 -38.89 -12.64
C HIS A 95 -36.03 -38.56 -14.08
N SER A 96 -36.46 -37.43 -14.64
CA SER A 96 -35.88 -36.89 -15.86
C SER A 96 -34.49 -36.35 -15.51
N ALA A 97 -33.49 -36.60 -16.36
CA ALA A 97 -32.07 -36.40 -16.09
C ALA A 97 -31.78 -35.20 -15.15
N PRO A 98 -31.18 -35.41 -13.96
CA PRO A 98 -31.02 -34.33 -12.99
C PRO A 98 -30.15 -33.23 -13.59
N HIS A 99 -30.59 -31.97 -13.47
CA HIS A 99 -29.75 -30.84 -13.86
C HIS A 99 -28.40 -30.91 -13.14
N SER A 100 -27.30 -30.78 -13.89
CA SER A 100 -25.94 -31.00 -13.39
C SER A 100 -25.54 -30.11 -12.21
N PHE A 101 -26.22 -28.97 -12.03
CA PHE A 101 -25.96 -28.02 -10.95
C PHE A 101 -26.76 -28.27 -9.66
N ILE A 102 -27.77 -29.14 -9.71
CA ILE A 102 -28.61 -29.48 -8.56
C ILE A 102 -28.06 -30.73 -7.86
N LYS A 103 -27.83 -30.65 -6.54
CA LYS A 103 -27.27 -31.75 -5.75
C LYS A 103 -28.22 -32.95 -5.68
N LYS A 104 -27.69 -34.15 -5.39
CA LYS A 104 -28.46 -35.37 -5.11
C LYS A 104 -29.45 -35.13 -3.94
N HIS A 105 -30.73 -35.50 -4.12
CA HIS A 105 -31.86 -35.38 -3.19
C HIS A 105 -32.57 -34.01 -3.04
N TRP A 106 -32.31 -33.04 -3.91
CA TRP A 106 -33.04 -31.75 -3.89
C TRP A 106 -34.52 -31.96 -4.22
N ALA A 107 -35.45 -31.37 -3.44
CA ALA A 107 -36.91 -31.54 -3.58
C ALA A 107 -37.48 -32.98 -3.45
N HIS A 108 -36.67 -34.05 -3.53
CA HIS A 108 -37.13 -35.44 -3.39
C HIS A 108 -37.69 -35.73 -1.98
N ASN A 109 -37.17 -35.04 -0.97
CA ASN A 109 -37.60 -35.20 0.42
C ASN A 109 -38.83 -34.35 0.80
N LEU A 110 -39.44 -33.63 -0.15
CA LEU A 110 -40.73 -32.97 0.12
C LEU A 110 -41.80 -34.04 0.37
N SER A 111 -42.67 -33.80 1.36
CA SER A 111 -43.89 -34.59 1.48
C SER A 111 -44.73 -34.43 0.21
N PHE A 112 -45.49 -35.47 -0.14
CA PHE A 112 -46.38 -35.41 -1.31
C PHE A 112 -47.37 -34.25 -1.19
N ASP A 113 -47.91 -34.04 0.02
CA ASP A 113 -48.82 -32.95 0.34
C ASP A 113 -48.21 -31.56 0.13
N SER A 114 -46.98 -31.32 0.59
CA SER A 114 -46.29 -30.04 0.37
C SER A 114 -45.97 -29.83 -1.11
N PHE A 115 -45.66 -30.90 -1.84
CA PHE A 115 -45.38 -30.81 -3.28
C PHE A 115 -46.62 -30.46 -4.08
N VAL A 116 -47.75 -31.14 -3.84
CA VAL A 116 -49.02 -30.83 -4.51
C VAL A 116 -49.45 -29.40 -4.17
N HIS A 117 -49.29 -28.98 -2.92
CA HIS A 117 -49.55 -27.60 -2.50
C HIS A 117 -48.68 -26.60 -3.27
N LEU A 118 -47.38 -26.85 -3.40
CA LEU A 118 -46.46 -26.02 -4.18
C LEU A 118 -46.91 -25.88 -5.64
N LEU A 119 -47.32 -26.98 -6.29
CA LEU A 119 -47.82 -26.95 -7.66
C LEU A 119 -49.13 -26.15 -7.77
N ASN A 120 -50.05 -26.31 -6.81
CA ASN A 120 -51.29 -25.54 -6.78
C ASN A 120 -51.01 -24.04 -6.62
N ILE A 121 -50.08 -23.65 -5.74
CA ILE A 121 -49.69 -22.25 -5.60
C ILE A 121 -49.10 -21.72 -6.92
N ALA A 122 -48.17 -22.46 -7.53
CA ALA A 122 -47.55 -22.07 -8.77
C ALA A 122 -48.58 -21.88 -9.89
N ALA A 123 -49.51 -22.83 -10.03
CA ALA A 123 -50.46 -22.84 -11.12
C ALA A 123 -51.62 -21.84 -10.92
N ASN A 124 -51.99 -21.56 -9.66
CA ASN A 124 -52.88 -20.43 -9.34
C ASN A 124 -52.22 -19.07 -9.64
N ARG A 125 -50.92 -18.94 -9.36
CA ARG A 125 -50.18 -17.69 -9.58
C ARG A 125 -49.86 -17.44 -11.06
N MET A 126 -49.64 -18.49 -11.84
CA MET A 126 -49.18 -18.40 -13.24
C MET A 126 -50.28 -18.62 -14.29
N GLY A 127 -51.51 -19.00 -13.88
CA GLY A 127 -52.63 -19.22 -14.79
C GLY A 127 -52.60 -20.61 -15.47
N TYR A 128 -53.38 -21.55 -14.94
CA TYR A 128 -53.37 -22.99 -15.26
C TYR A 128 -53.59 -23.40 -16.73
N LYS A 129 -54.18 -22.55 -17.59
CA LYS A 129 -54.74 -23.00 -18.88
C LYS A 129 -53.69 -23.32 -19.96
N ASP A 130 -52.48 -22.78 -19.87
CA ASP A 130 -51.50 -22.83 -20.98
C ASP A 130 -50.14 -23.47 -20.62
N LEU A 131 -50.04 -24.11 -19.45
CA LEU A 131 -48.77 -24.69 -18.99
C LEU A 131 -48.55 -26.10 -19.55
N GLU A 132 -47.84 -26.18 -20.68
CA GLU A 132 -47.29 -27.43 -21.20
C GLU A 132 -46.07 -27.86 -20.38
N TRP A 133 -46.31 -28.56 -19.27
CA TRP A 133 -45.27 -29.06 -18.36
C TRP A 133 -44.33 -30.12 -19.00
N SER A 134 -44.70 -30.66 -20.16
CA SER A 134 -44.14 -31.89 -20.72
C SER A 134 -43.38 -31.72 -22.05
N LYS A 135 -43.11 -30.50 -22.52
CA LYS A 135 -42.26 -30.32 -23.72
C LYS A 135 -40.77 -30.29 -23.33
N ASN A 136 -39.94 -30.86 -24.21
CA ASN A 136 -38.56 -31.31 -23.97
C ASN A 136 -37.53 -30.24 -23.53
N ALA A 137 -37.91 -28.99 -23.28
CA ALA A 137 -37.01 -27.92 -22.88
C ALA A 137 -37.62 -27.08 -21.74
N ASP A 138 -36.91 -26.96 -20.62
CA ASP A 138 -37.25 -25.99 -19.58
C ASP A 138 -36.99 -24.55 -20.04
N ASP A 139 -37.60 -23.59 -19.34
CA ASP A 139 -37.45 -22.16 -19.58
C ASP A 139 -35.96 -21.73 -19.60
N GLY A 140 -35.11 -22.32 -18.76
CA GLY A 140 -33.68 -22.03 -18.74
C GLY A 140 -32.94 -22.51 -20.00
N ALA A 141 -33.37 -23.61 -20.60
CA ALA A 141 -32.88 -24.06 -21.90
C ALA A 141 -33.35 -23.15 -23.04
N VAL A 142 -34.63 -22.74 -23.03
CA VAL A 142 -35.19 -21.79 -24.01
C VAL A 142 -34.46 -20.45 -23.94
N PHE A 143 -34.25 -19.90 -22.74
CA PHE A 143 -33.52 -18.66 -22.54
C PHE A 143 -32.06 -18.73 -23.00
N ARG A 144 -31.37 -19.85 -22.71
CA ARG A 144 -30.00 -20.06 -23.21
C ARG A 144 -29.94 -20.16 -24.73
N GLN A 145 -30.87 -20.85 -25.35
CA GLN A 145 -30.94 -20.93 -26.81
C GLN A 145 -31.12 -19.53 -27.41
N TRP A 146 -32.06 -18.74 -26.87
CA TRP A 146 -32.26 -17.35 -27.28
C TRP A 146 -30.98 -16.51 -27.15
N LEU A 147 -30.27 -16.63 -26.02
CA LEU A 147 -29.02 -15.90 -25.79
C LEU A 147 -27.91 -16.31 -26.77
N VAL A 148 -27.78 -17.62 -27.03
CA VAL A 148 -26.82 -18.16 -28.00
C VAL A 148 -27.12 -17.65 -29.42
N ASP A 149 -28.41 -17.60 -29.79
CA ASP A 149 -28.83 -17.09 -31.09
C ASP A 149 -28.52 -15.59 -31.21
N LYS A 150 -28.84 -14.79 -30.19
CA LYS A 150 -28.51 -13.36 -30.13
C LYS A 150 -27.02 -13.10 -30.29
N LYS A 151 -26.18 -13.93 -29.66
CA LYS A 151 -24.72 -13.85 -29.76
C LYS A 151 -24.20 -14.17 -31.16
N SER A 152 -24.81 -15.14 -31.85
CA SER A 152 -24.25 -15.72 -33.08
C SER A 152 -24.78 -15.08 -34.36
N HIS A 153 -26.03 -14.59 -34.40
CA HIS A 153 -26.73 -14.24 -35.65
C HIS A 153 -26.97 -12.74 -35.86
N GLY A 154 -26.19 -11.87 -35.21
CA GLY A 154 -26.27 -10.42 -35.45
C GLY A 154 -27.65 -9.79 -35.18
N GLY A 155 -28.53 -10.47 -34.42
CA GLY A 155 -29.83 -9.97 -33.97
C GLY A 155 -31.03 -10.91 -34.15
N ARG A 156 -30.99 -11.87 -35.09
CA ARG A 156 -32.11 -12.81 -35.34
C ARG A 156 -32.05 -14.00 -34.38
N ALA A 157 -33.01 -14.09 -33.46
CA ALA A 157 -33.16 -15.23 -32.57
C ALA A 157 -34.20 -16.21 -33.13
N ARG A 158 -34.02 -17.52 -32.93
CA ARG A 158 -35.06 -18.50 -33.27
C ARG A 158 -36.25 -18.43 -32.31
N VAL A 159 -35.97 -17.96 -31.10
CA VAL A 159 -36.98 -17.70 -30.07
C VAL A 159 -37.40 -16.24 -30.19
N GLU A 160 -38.70 -16.00 -30.42
CA GLU A 160 -39.28 -14.67 -30.51
C GLU A 160 -39.13 -13.89 -29.20
N TRP A 161 -39.04 -12.57 -29.29
CA TRP A 161 -38.85 -11.70 -28.12
C TRP A 161 -40.02 -11.81 -27.13
N GLU A 162 -41.23 -11.93 -27.65
CA GLU A 162 -42.48 -12.02 -26.89
C GLU A 162 -42.48 -13.24 -25.97
N VAL A 163 -41.87 -14.35 -26.40
CA VAL A 163 -41.72 -15.55 -25.56
C VAL A 163 -40.82 -15.28 -24.36
N ILE A 164 -39.70 -14.58 -24.57
CA ILE A 164 -38.80 -14.21 -23.48
C ILE A 164 -39.44 -13.14 -22.58
N GLN A 165 -40.14 -12.18 -23.13
CA GLN A 165 -40.88 -11.19 -22.36
C GLN A 165 -41.92 -11.86 -21.45
N ASP A 166 -42.72 -12.79 -21.99
CA ASP A 166 -43.71 -13.57 -21.24
C ASP A 166 -43.07 -14.39 -20.12
N MET A 167 -41.90 -14.99 -20.36
CA MET A 167 -41.14 -15.69 -19.31
C MET A 167 -40.90 -14.81 -18.08
N PHE A 168 -40.54 -13.54 -18.29
CA PHE A 168 -40.27 -12.63 -17.18
C PHE A 168 -41.56 -12.05 -16.60
N GLU A 169 -42.48 -11.57 -17.45
CA GLU A 169 -43.68 -10.85 -17.01
C GLU A 169 -44.74 -11.76 -16.38
N LYS A 170 -45.02 -12.90 -17.02
CA LYS A 170 -46.08 -13.83 -16.59
C LYS A 170 -45.53 -14.90 -15.66
N TYR A 171 -44.31 -15.38 -15.93
CA TYR A 171 -43.78 -16.58 -15.28
C TYR A 171 -42.65 -16.32 -14.27
N GLY A 172 -42.32 -15.04 -14.04
CA GLY A 172 -41.38 -14.63 -13.01
C GLY A 172 -39.93 -15.06 -13.28
N PHE A 173 -39.53 -15.34 -14.52
CA PHE A 173 -38.22 -15.94 -14.81
C PHE A 173 -37.03 -15.12 -14.29
N ILE A 174 -36.21 -15.72 -13.41
CA ILE A 174 -34.86 -15.30 -13.01
C ILE A 174 -34.04 -16.53 -12.56
N PRO A 175 -32.70 -16.47 -12.54
CA PRO A 175 -31.89 -17.53 -11.92
C PRO A 175 -32.22 -17.66 -10.43
N PHE A 176 -32.44 -18.88 -9.95
CA PHE A 176 -32.97 -19.11 -8.58
C PHE A 176 -31.93 -19.67 -7.60
N CYS A 177 -30.70 -19.95 -8.04
CA CYS A 177 -29.60 -20.31 -7.13
C CYS A 177 -28.23 -19.90 -7.66
N PRO A 178 -27.21 -19.68 -6.80
CA PRO A 178 -25.87 -19.28 -7.24
C PRO A 178 -25.14 -20.30 -8.13
N LYS A 179 -25.60 -21.56 -8.11
CA LYS A 179 -25.03 -22.65 -8.91
C LYS A 179 -25.70 -22.80 -10.28
N ASP A 180 -26.82 -22.13 -10.47
CA ASP A 180 -27.53 -22.13 -11.74
C ASP A 180 -26.59 -21.59 -12.83
N PRO A 181 -26.35 -22.34 -13.93
CA PRO A 181 -25.53 -21.88 -15.04
C PRO A 181 -25.98 -20.52 -15.58
N LEU A 182 -27.27 -20.22 -15.47
CA LEU A 182 -27.83 -18.95 -15.89
C LEU A 182 -27.28 -17.77 -15.09
N VAL A 183 -26.80 -17.92 -13.86
CA VAL A 183 -26.22 -16.79 -13.10
C VAL A 183 -25.06 -16.14 -13.84
N LEU A 184 -24.31 -16.92 -14.63
CA LEU A 184 -23.21 -16.40 -15.44
C LEU A 184 -23.69 -15.81 -16.78
N ASP A 185 -24.72 -16.40 -17.36
CA ASP A 185 -25.27 -16.01 -18.66
C ASP A 185 -26.23 -14.81 -18.55
N PHE A 186 -26.85 -14.61 -17.38
CA PHE A 186 -27.88 -13.60 -17.17
C PHE A 186 -27.35 -12.17 -17.25
N PRO A 187 -26.22 -11.79 -16.63
CA PRO A 187 -25.60 -10.48 -16.86
C PRO A 187 -25.26 -10.24 -18.33
N LEU A 188 -24.84 -11.29 -19.05
CA LEU A 188 -24.57 -11.19 -20.49
C LEU A 188 -25.87 -10.93 -21.27
N ALA A 189 -26.96 -11.61 -20.94
CA ALA A 189 -28.27 -11.35 -21.53
C ALA A 189 -28.74 -9.91 -21.29
N LEU A 190 -28.60 -9.39 -20.07
CA LEU A 190 -28.93 -8.00 -19.74
C LEU A 190 -28.08 -6.99 -20.53
N SER A 191 -26.85 -7.34 -20.87
CA SER A 191 -26.00 -6.50 -21.71
C SER A 191 -26.38 -6.51 -23.20
N TYR A 192 -27.12 -7.50 -23.68
CA TYR A 192 -27.64 -7.55 -25.04
C TYR A 192 -29.06 -7.00 -25.15
N GLU A 193 -29.86 -7.18 -24.10
CA GLU A 193 -31.25 -6.76 -24.05
C GLU A 193 -31.59 -6.15 -22.68
N PRO A 194 -31.19 -4.88 -22.47
CA PRO A 194 -31.44 -4.14 -21.23
C PRO A 194 -32.89 -4.08 -20.76
N ARG A 195 -33.86 -4.17 -21.69
CA ARG A 195 -35.30 -4.15 -21.38
C ARG A 195 -35.72 -5.30 -20.43
N LEU A 196 -34.92 -6.36 -20.33
CA LEU A 196 -35.13 -7.44 -19.36
C LEU A 196 -34.86 -7.02 -17.91
N LEU A 197 -34.05 -5.98 -17.67
CA LEU A 197 -33.65 -5.59 -16.33
C LEU A 197 -34.84 -5.15 -15.46
N PRO A 198 -35.72 -4.22 -15.88
CA PRO A 198 -36.89 -3.85 -15.09
C PRO A 198 -37.77 -5.06 -14.72
N LEU A 199 -37.90 -6.02 -15.65
CA LEU A 199 -38.68 -7.23 -15.44
C LEU A 199 -37.98 -8.19 -14.45
N ALA A 200 -36.67 -8.37 -14.58
CA ALA A 200 -35.87 -9.16 -13.65
C ALA A 200 -35.92 -8.60 -12.23
N VAL A 201 -35.78 -7.28 -12.07
CA VAL A 201 -35.84 -6.59 -10.77
C VAL A 201 -37.23 -6.74 -10.16
N LYS A 202 -38.30 -6.62 -10.96
CA LYS A 202 -39.67 -6.89 -10.51
C LYS A 202 -39.84 -8.32 -9.98
N ASN A 203 -39.09 -9.28 -10.54
CA ASN A 203 -39.09 -10.68 -10.10
C ASN A 203 -38.18 -10.96 -8.89
N GLY A 204 -37.49 -9.95 -8.35
CA GLY A 204 -36.63 -10.05 -7.18
C GLY A 204 -35.14 -10.25 -7.50
N PHE A 205 -34.72 -10.10 -8.76
CA PHE A 205 -33.31 -10.15 -9.13
C PHE A 205 -32.53 -8.98 -8.52
N ARG A 206 -31.40 -9.31 -7.88
CA ARG A 206 -30.46 -8.31 -7.35
C ARG A 206 -29.15 -8.38 -8.11
N ILE A 207 -28.67 -7.22 -8.57
CA ILE A 207 -27.42 -7.11 -9.30
C ILE A 207 -26.31 -6.71 -8.34
N ASP A 208 -25.29 -7.57 -8.24
CA ASP A 208 -24.02 -7.23 -7.62
C ASP A 208 -23.33 -6.12 -8.44
N VAL A 209 -22.65 -5.20 -7.75
CA VAL A 209 -21.77 -4.19 -8.33
C VAL A 209 -20.86 -4.79 -9.40
N LYS A 210 -20.27 -5.98 -9.15
CA LYS A 210 -19.41 -6.68 -10.12
C LYS A 210 -20.11 -7.02 -11.43
N TYR A 211 -21.37 -7.43 -11.37
CA TYR A 211 -22.17 -7.75 -12.56
C TYR A 211 -22.65 -6.50 -13.28
N ARG A 212 -22.98 -5.42 -12.56
CA ARG A 212 -23.29 -4.11 -13.14
C ARG A 212 -22.14 -3.61 -14.01
N ASP A 213 -20.93 -3.68 -13.47
CA ASP A 213 -19.68 -3.35 -14.14
C ASP A 213 -19.49 -4.18 -15.41
N PHE A 214 -19.69 -5.50 -15.32
CA PHE A 214 -19.64 -6.40 -16.46
C PHE A 214 -20.68 -6.06 -17.55
N ILE A 215 -21.93 -5.76 -17.16
CA ILE A 215 -23.01 -5.39 -18.08
C ILE A 215 -22.61 -4.13 -18.86
N PHE A 216 -22.22 -3.06 -18.17
CA PHE A 216 -21.82 -1.82 -18.84
C PHE A 216 -20.58 -2.03 -19.72
N ARG A 217 -19.56 -2.78 -19.27
CA ARG A 217 -18.40 -3.10 -20.11
C ARG A 217 -18.81 -3.81 -21.41
N LYS A 218 -19.81 -4.69 -21.35
CA LYS A 218 -20.35 -5.37 -22.53
C LYS A 218 -21.19 -4.45 -23.42
N VAL A 219 -21.99 -3.55 -22.84
CA VAL A 219 -22.74 -2.54 -23.58
C VAL A 219 -21.81 -1.61 -24.36
N PHE A 220 -20.68 -1.20 -23.77
CA PHE A 220 -19.67 -0.36 -24.42
C PHE A 220 -18.63 -1.15 -25.23
N GLU A 221 -18.68 -2.49 -25.27
CA GLU A 221 -17.67 -3.29 -25.99
C GLU A 221 -17.74 -3.02 -27.50
N LYS A 222 -16.56 -2.77 -28.12
CA LYS A 222 -16.44 -2.57 -29.56
C LYS A 222 -16.86 -3.84 -30.30
N PRO A 223 -17.91 -3.81 -31.14
CA PRO A 223 -18.33 -4.98 -31.90
C PRO A 223 -17.28 -5.36 -32.94
N ALA A 224 -17.25 -6.64 -33.31
CA ALA A 224 -16.32 -7.13 -34.35
C ALA A 224 -16.63 -6.53 -35.74
N VAL A 225 -17.89 -6.19 -35.99
CA VAL A 225 -18.37 -5.53 -37.20
C VAL A 225 -18.89 -4.16 -36.80
N VAL A 226 -18.29 -3.11 -37.36
CA VAL A 226 -18.75 -1.73 -37.15
C VAL A 226 -20.09 -1.57 -37.87
N ARG A 227 -21.09 -1.03 -37.16
CA ARG A 227 -22.40 -0.70 -37.71
C ARG A 227 -22.63 0.79 -37.50
N ASP A 228 -23.14 1.46 -38.51
CA ASP A 228 -23.58 2.86 -38.38
C ASP A 228 -24.69 2.95 -37.34
N GLY A 229 -24.69 4.04 -36.56
CA GLY A 229 -25.68 4.26 -35.49
C GLY A 229 -25.42 3.48 -34.19
N ARG A 230 -24.20 2.96 -34.00
CA ARG A 230 -23.85 2.15 -32.82
C ARG A 230 -23.96 2.96 -31.53
N ASP A 231 -23.55 4.22 -31.55
CA ASP A 231 -23.59 5.11 -30.40
C ASP A 231 -25.01 5.42 -29.95
N GLU A 232 -25.97 5.63 -30.86
CA GLU A 232 -27.41 5.72 -30.53
C GLU A 232 -27.92 4.43 -29.87
N THR A 233 -27.44 3.28 -30.36
CA THR A 233 -27.78 1.98 -29.76
C THR A 233 -27.23 1.90 -28.33
N ILE A 234 -25.97 2.32 -28.09
CA ILE A 234 -25.37 2.35 -26.74
C ILE A 234 -26.18 3.28 -25.84
N ILE A 235 -26.52 4.48 -26.31
CA ILE A 235 -27.32 5.46 -25.55
C ILE A 235 -28.64 4.84 -25.12
N LYS A 236 -29.40 4.25 -26.05
CA LYS A 236 -30.66 3.58 -25.75
C LYS A 236 -30.47 2.44 -24.73
N MET A 237 -29.43 1.63 -24.89
CA MET A 237 -29.13 0.55 -23.96
C MET A 237 -28.81 1.06 -22.55
N VAL A 238 -28.04 2.14 -22.42
CA VAL A 238 -27.75 2.78 -21.13
C VAL A 238 -29.00 3.41 -20.53
N GLU A 239 -29.86 3.99 -21.37
CA GLU A 239 -31.16 4.54 -20.95
C GLU A 239 -32.10 3.46 -20.40
N ASP A 240 -32.19 2.32 -21.07
CA ASP A 240 -32.96 1.17 -20.60
C ASP A 240 -32.37 0.58 -19.31
N LEU A 241 -31.07 0.76 -19.06
CA LEU A 241 -30.39 0.38 -17.83
C LEU A 241 -30.49 1.43 -16.71
N GLN A 242 -31.16 2.58 -16.88
CA GLN A 242 -31.17 3.76 -15.97
C GLN A 242 -31.31 3.50 -14.46
N ARG A 243 -31.86 2.36 -14.04
CA ARG A 243 -31.90 1.94 -12.62
C ARG A 243 -30.53 1.51 -12.06
N LEU A 244 -29.60 1.17 -12.93
CA LEU A 244 -28.20 0.94 -12.63
C LEU A 244 -27.48 2.22 -13.06
N ASP A 245 -26.96 3.01 -12.12
CA ASP A 245 -26.19 4.18 -12.57
C ASP A 245 -24.99 3.70 -13.41
N PRO A 246 -24.64 4.35 -14.51
CA PRO A 246 -23.42 4.00 -15.24
C PRO A 246 -22.22 4.15 -14.31
N ILE A 247 -21.47 3.06 -14.10
CA ILE A 247 -20.38 3.05 -13.12
C ILE A 247 -19.23 3.92 -13.63
N ARG A 248 -18.73 4.79 -12.76
CA ARG A 248 -17.62 5.72 -13.02
C ARG A 248 -16.39 5.00 -13.58
N THR A 249 -16.10 3.80 -13.09
CA THR A 249 -15.02 2.93 -13.56
C THR A 249 -15.17 2.57 -15.03
N VAL A 250 -16.35 2.11 -15.49
CA VAL A 250 -16.54 1.73 -16.90
C VAL A 250 -16.46 2.94 -17.81
N ALA A 251 -16.97 4.10 -17.39
CA ALA A 251 -16.82 5.33 -18.15
C ALA A 251 -15.34 5.77 -18.23
N ALA A 252 -14.57 5.63 -17.15
CA ALA A 252 -13.13 5.91 -17.17
C ALA A 252 -12.40 4.96 -18.14
N GLU A 253 -12.76 3.67 -18.13
CA GLU A 253 -12.26 2.67 -19.06
C GLU A 253 -12.59 3.02 -20.53
N VAL A 254 -13.81 3.50 -20.81
CA VAL A 254 -14.21 3.96 -22.15
C VAL A 254 -13.46 5.23 -22.57
N CYS A 255 -13.23 6.17 -21.65
CA CYS A 255 -12.38 7.34 -21.89
C CYS A 255 -10.95 6.91 -22.25
N MET A 256 -10.39 5.92 -21.54
CA MET A 256 -9.06 5.40 -21.86
C MET A 256 -9.01 4.71 -23.22
N GLU A 257 -10.14 4.24 -23.74
CA GLU A 257 -10.26 3.63 -25.06
C GLU A 257 -10.76 4.61 -26.15
N ALA A 258 -10.80 5.92 -25.88
CA ALA A 258 -11.48 6.88 -26.76
C ALA A 258 -11.04 6.81 -28.24
N LYS A 259 -9.77 6.48 -28.51
CA LYS A 259 -9.25 6.34 -29.88
C LYS A 259 -9.54 4.97 -30.52
N ILE A 260 -9.70 3.93 -29.72
CA ILE A 260 -9.94 2.56 -30.19
C ILE A 260 -11.44 2.30 -30.33
N ASN A 261 -12.23 2.84 -29.41
CA ASN A 261 -13.66 2.66 -29.25
C ASN A 261 -14.40 4.00 -29.39
N GLU A 262 -14.24 4.62 -30.56
CA GLU A 262 -14.80 5.95 -30.84
C GLU A 262 -16.32 6.02 -30.63
N HIS A 263 -17.08 5.03 -31.10
CA HIS A 263 -18.54 4.98 -30.87
C HIS A 263 -18.91 4.90 -29.39
N GLY A 264 -18.17 4.13 -28.59
CA GLY A 264 -18.39 4.06 -27.14
C GLY A 264 -18.14 5.40 -26.47
N TYR A 265 -17.06 6.08 -26.86
CA TYR A 265 -16.74 7.42 -26.35
C TYR A 265 -17.75 8.48 -26.80
N LEU A 266 -18.15 8.49 -28.07
CA LEU A 266 -19.18 9.40 -28.60
C LEU A 266 -20.53 9.21 -27.89
N ALA A 267 -20.94 7.97 -27.64
CA ALA A 267 -22.13 7.67 -26.86
C ALA A 267 -22.03 8.26 -25.45
N LEU A 268 -20.87 8.10 -24.79
CA LEU A 268 -20.63 8.67 -23.47
C LEU A 268 -20.69 10.21 -23.47
N LYS A 269 -20.12 10.87 -24.50
CA LYS A 269 -20.23 12.34 -24.68
C LYS A 269 -21.67 12.80 -24.86
N LYS A 270 -22.46 12.08 -25.67
CA LYS A 270 -23.89 12.37 -25.90
C LYS A 270 -24.71 12.19 -24.61
N LEU A 271 -24.44 11.16 -23.81
CA LEU A 271 -25.07 10.93 -22.51
C LEU A 271 -24.75 12.05 -21.49
N ASP A 272 -23.50 12.51 -21.46
CA ASP A 272 -23.06 13.63 -20.61
C ASP A 272 -23.76 14.94 -21.01
N LEU A 273 -23.79 15.26 -22.31
CA LEU A 273 -24.47 16.44 -22.84
C LEU A 273 -25.98 16.44 -22.50
N ALA A 274 -26.60 15.26 -22.54
CA ALA A 274 -28.00 15.07 -22.17
C ALA A 274 -28.24 15.02 -20.64
N ARG A 275 -27.18 15.16 -19.81
CA ARG A 275 -27.21 15.04 -18.34
C ARG A 275 -27.84 13.73 -17.85
N LYS A 276 -27.63 12.64 -18.59
CA LYS A 276 -28.12 11.29 -18.23
C LYS A 276 -27.10 10.48 -17.42
N LEU A 277 -25.90 11.02 -17.21
CA LEU A 277 -24.89 10.45 -16.33
C LEU A 277 -25.05 11.00 -14.90
N PRO A 278 -24.78 10.20 -13.86
CA PRO A 278 -24.84 10.63 -12.45
C PRO A 278 -23.64 11.53 -12.07
N TYR A 279 -22.67 11.70 -12.96
CA TYR A 279 -21.50 12.57 -12.83
C TYR A 279 -21.27 13.30 -14.15
N THR A 280 -20.56 14.43 -14.10
CA THR A 280 -20.10 15.11 -15.30
C THR A 280 -18.88 14.40 -15.89
N LEU A 281 -18.84 14.20 -17.20
CA LEU A 281 -17.69 13.58 -17.86
C LEU A 281 -16.43 14.43 -17.74
N SER A 282 -16.57 15.76 -17.64
CA SER A 282 -15.45 16.68 -17.37
C SER A 282 -14.73 16.38 -16.04
N SER A 283 -15.49 16.16 -14.96
CA SER A 283 -14.89 15.82 -13.64
C SER A 283 -14.25 14.43 -13.64
N LEU A 284 -14.83 13.49 -14.38
CA LEU A 284 -14.26 12.15 -14.59
C LEU A 284 -12.93 12.22 -15.34
N VAL A 285 -12.89 12.91 -16.49
CA VAL A 285 -11.67 13.10 -17.29
C VAL A 285 -10.60 13.85 -16.49
N SER A 286 -10.99 14.86 -15.72
CA SER A 286 -10.08 15.58 -14.83
C SER A 286 -9.45 14.65 -13.79
N ALA A 287 -10.26 13.80 -13.14
CA ALA A 287 -9.75 12.81 -12.18
C ALA A 287 -8.83 11.79 -12.86
N LEU A 288 -9.18 11.35 -14.07
CA LEU A 288 -8.41 10.39 -14.86
C LEU A 288 -7.03 10.93 -15.23
N ILE A 289 -6.95 12.17 -15.75
CA ILE A 289 -5.67 12.80 -16.12
C ILE A 289 -4.77 12.98 -14.89
N LYS A 290 -5.34 13.35 -13.73
CA LYS A 290 -4.57 13.50 -12.48
C LYS A 290 -3.86 12.22 -12.04
N LEU A 291 -4.42 11.05 -12.33
CA LEU A 291 -3.78 9.77 -11.99
C LEU A 291 -2.42 9.63 -12.69
N PHE A 292 -2.25 10.25 -13.86
CA PHE A 292 -1.00 10.19 -14.61
C PHE A 292 0.14 11.04 -14.04
N SER A 293 -0.10 11.85 -12.99
CA SER A 293 0.97 12.63 -12.37
C SER A 293 2.06 11.76 -11.76
N ASN A 294 1.70 10.54 -11.35
CA ASN A 294 2.58 9.63 -10.62
C ASN A 294 2.82 8.32 -11.38
N THR A 295 2.45 8.23 -12.66
CA THR A 295 2.58 7.00 -13.45
C THR A 295 3.42 7.18 -14.68
N ARG A 296 4.32 6.23 -14.91
CA ARG A 296 5.25 6.26 -16.04
C ARG A 296 4.58 6.24 -17.41
N SER A 297 3.37 5.68 -17.50
CA SER A 297 2.55 5.65 -18.72
C SER A 297 2.34 7.03 -19.35
N VAL A 298 2.49 8.14 -18.60
CA VAL A 298 2.47 9.51 -19.14
C VAL A 298 3.51 9.77 -20.23
N THR A 299 4.56 8.95 -20.30
CA THR A 299 5.62 9.03 -21.33
C THR A 299 5.33 8.22 -22.58
N PHE A 300 4.30 7.38 -22.59
CA PHE A 300 4.02 6.49 -23.70
C PHE A 300 3.29 7.23 -24.82
N PRO A 301 3.75 7.14 -26.09
CA PRO A 301 3.18 7.94 -27.19
C PRO A 301 1.66 7.77 -27.36
N LYS A 302 1.14 6.54 -27.19
CA LYS A 302 -0.31 6.26 -27.26
C LYS A 302 -1.08 7.01 -26.16
N ILE A 303 -0.57 6.94 -24.93
CA ILE A 303 -1.16 7.57 -23.76
C ILE A 303 -1.07 9.10 -23.83
N ILE A 304 0.07 9.65 -24.26
CA ILE A 304 0.23 11.08 -24.53
C ILE A 304 -0.87 11.56 -25.49
N SER A 305 -1.01 10.87 -26.62
CA SER A 305 -1.99 11.22 -27.66
C SER A 305 -3.43 11.10 -27.16
N LEU A 306 -3.70 10.16 -26.25
CA LEU A 306 -4.99 9.96 -25.61
C LEU A 306 -5.30 11.06 -24.58
N ILE A 307 -4.38 11.35 -23.65
CA ILE A 307 -4.53 12.42 -22.64
C ILE A 307 -4.78 13.76 -23.32
N GLN A 308 -4.02 14.08 -24.37
CA GLN A 308 -4.20 15.31 -25.15
C GLN A 308 -5.59 15.36 -25.80
N SER A 309 -6.04 14.25 -26.41
CA SER A 309 -7.39 14.15 -26.99
C SER A 309 -8.49 14.33 -25.93
N LEU A 310 -8.36 13.70 -24.77
CA LEU A 310 -9.32 13.82 -23.68
C LEU A 310 -9.38 15.25 -23.14
N HIS A 311 -8.22 15.91 -22.97
CA HIS A 311 -8.16 17.30 -22.54
C HIS A 311 -8.75 18.26 -23.59
N SER A 312 -8.48 18.05 -24.89
CA SER A 312 -9.07 18.89 -25.94
C SER A 312 -10.60 18.78 -25.98
N ASN A 313 -11.15 17.62 -25.63
CA ASN A 313 -12.60 17.43 -25.49
C ASN A 313 -13.16 18.03 -24.19
N TYR A 314 -12.40 17.99 -23.10
CA TYR A 314 -12.80 18.43 -21.76
C TYR A 314 -11.69 19.27 -21.11
N PRO A 315 -11.51 20.53 -21.55
CA PRO A 315 -10.40 21.36 -21.09
C PRO A 315 -10.58 21.74 -19.62
N ASN A 316 -9.51 21.57 -18.83
CA ASN A 316 -9.44 22.03 -17.45
C ASN A 316 -7.99 22.42 -17.08
N PRO A 317 -7.42 23.42 -17.77
CA PRO A 317 -6.03 23.81 -17.57
C PRO A 317 -5.78 24.52 -16.23
N SER A 318 -6.84 24.96 -15.54
CA SER A 318 -6.76 25.65 -14.25
C SER A 318 -6.30 24.73 -13.11
N ASP A 319 -6.45 23.41 -13.27
CA ASP A 319 -5.99 22.46 -12.26
C ASP A 319 -4.47 22.22 -12.37
N PRO A 320 -3.68 22.50 -11.31
CA PRO A 320 -2.22 22.43 -11.38
C PRO A 320 -1.69 21.02 -11.65
N LYS A 321 -2.40 19.97 -11.22
CA LYS A 321 -1.99 18.58 -11.48
C LYS A 321 -2.24 18.19 -12.93
N ILE A 322 -3.39 18.57 -13.48
CA ILE A 322 -3.70 18.34 -14.91
C ILE A 322 -2.68 19.08 -15.77
N ARG A 323 -2.43 20.35 -15.44
CA ARG A 323 -1.43 21.18 -16.12
C ARG A 323 -0.04 20.55 -16.07
N HIS A 324 0.42 20.07 -14.91
CA HIS A 324 1.68 19.35 -14.79
C HIS A 324 1.75 18.09 -15.65
N VAL A 325 0.69 17.27 -15.67
CA VAL A 325 0.61 16.08 -16.53
C VAL A 325 0.69 16.47 -18.01
N LEU A 326 -0.08 17.47 -18.44
CA LEU A 326 -0.06 17.93 -19.84
C LEU A 326 1.32 18.46 -20.24
N LEU A 327 1.95 19.27 -19.40
CA LEU A 327 3.33 19.72 -19.63
C LEU A 327 4.30 18.55 -19.75
N THR A 328 4.17 17.56 -18.86
CA THR A 328 4.96 16.33 -18.92
C THR A 328 4.74 15.60 -20.25
N THR A 329 3.49 15.48 -20.74
CA THR A 329 3.22 14.86 -22.05
C THR A 329 3.85 15.63 -23.23
N VAL A 330 3.93 16.95 -23.14
CA VAL A 330 4.56 17.79 -24.18
C VAL A 330 6.07 17.60 -24.17
N PHE A 331 6.72 17.73 -23.00
CA PHE A 331 8.18 17.68 -22.89
C PHE A 331 8.74 16.25 -23.01
N CYS A 332 8.00 15.21 -22.59
CA CYS A 332 8.39 13.80 -22.72
C CYS A 332 8.01 13.16 -24.06
N SER A 333 7.37 13.89 -24.99
CA SER A 333 7.01 13.34 -26.30
C SER A 333 8.23 12.72 -27.00
N PRO A 334 8.13 11.53 -27.62
CA PRO A 334 9.26 10.87 -28.30
C PRO A 334 9.83 11.69 -29.45
N THR A 335 9.03 12.59 -30.05
CA THR A 335 9.51 13.59 -31.02
C THR A 335 10.63 14.46 -30.44
N ASN A 336 10.68 14.60 -29.11
CA ASN A 336 11.69 15.38 -28.40
C ASN A 336 12.95 14.59 -28.02
N ALA A 337 13.03 13.30 -28.33
CA ALA A 337 14.26 12.55 -28.10
C ALA A 337 15.36 12.95 -29.11
N ALA A 338 14.98 13.49 -30.27
CA ALA A 338 15.88 13.79 -31.39
C ALA A 338 16.45 15.22 -31.40
N TRP A 339 16.40 15.96 -30.28
CA TRP A 339 16.93 17.33 -30.23
C TRP A 339 18.44 17.34 -30.47
N SER A 340 18.82 17.84 -31.64
CA SER A 340 20.19 18.16 -32.05
C SER A 340 20.32 19.66 -32.30
N ASP A 341 21.50 20.22 -32.09
CA ASP A 341 21.78 21.66 -32.23
C ASP A 341 21.35 22.22 -33.60
N ASP A 342 21.35 21.40 -34.66
CA ASP A 342 20.93 21.80 -36.02
C ASP A 342 19.40 21.86 -36.23
N THR A 343 18.60 21.24 -35.35
CA THR A 343 17.13 21.11 -35.50
C THR A 343 16.33 21.93 -34.50
N ASP A 344 17.01 22.70 -33.64
CA ASP A 344 16.41 23.42 -32.51
C ASP A 344 15.24 24.33 -32.92
N GLY A 345 15.34 25.04 -34.05
CA GLY A 345 14.30 25.97 -34.50
C GLY A 345 12.97 25.29 -34.85
N VAL A 346 13.02 24.16 -35.57
CA VAL A 346 11.81 23.44 -36.02
C VAL A 346 11.13 22.72 -34.85
N LEU A 347 11.92 22.06 -34.00
CA LEU A 347 11.39 21.35 -32.83
C LEU A 347 10.81 22.33 -31.80
N MET A 348 11.42 23.50 -31.61
CA MET A 348 10.85 24.54 -30.76
C MET A 348 9.51 25.07 -31.27
N ALA A 349 9.39 25.31 -32.58
CA ALA A 349 8.12 25.75 -33.16
C ALA A 349 7.00 24.72 -32.91
N GLN A 350 7.28 23.44 -33.15
CA GLN A 350 6.32 22.35 -32.87
C GLN A 350 5.95 22.25 -31.38
N LEU A 351 6.92 22.47 -30.50
CA LEU A 351 6.70 22.47 -29.05
C LEU A 351 5.78 23.63 -28.64
N LEU A 352 6.03 24.84 -29.15
CA LEU A 352 5.18 26.01 -28.91
C LEU A 352 3.76 25.81 -29.44
N ASP A 353 3.63 25.29 -30.66
CA ASP A 353 2.32 24.99 -31.26
C ASP A 353 1.54 24.01 -30.38
N LYS A 354 2.20 22.99 -29.82
CA LYS A 354 1.56 22.03 -28.90
C LYS A 354 1.17 22.65 -27.56
N LEU A 355 1.99 23.53 -26.99
CA LEU A 355 1.64 24.24 -25.76
C LEU A 355 0.43 25.17 -25.97
N VAL A 356 0.33 25.82 -27.14
CA VAL A 356 -0.81 26.67 -27.52
C VAL A 356 -2.06 25.83 -27.78
N GLU A 357 -1.95 24.73 -28.53
CA GLU A 357 -3.04 23.79 -28.82
C GLU A 357 -3.70 23.28 -27.53
N LEU A 358 -2.88 22.92 -26.54
CA LEU A 358 -3.35 22.43 -25.24
C LEU A 358 -3.76 23.54 -24.27
N ARG A 359 -3.79 24.81 -24.71
CA ARG A 359 -4.13 25.98 -23.90
C ARG A 359 -3.26 26.12 -22.65
N LEU A 360 -1.99 25.70 -22.75
CA LEU A 360 -1.01 25.82 -21.66
C LEU A 360 -0.33 27.19 -21.66
N ILE A 361 -0.21 27.82 -22.84
CA ILE A 361 0.27 29.19 -23.03
C ILE A 361 -0.60 29.93 -24.05
N GLN A 362 -0.52 31.27 -24.07
CA GLN A 362 -1.18 32.09 -25.10
C GLN A 362 -0.46 31.95 -26.45
N PRO A 363 -1.19 32.05 -27.59
CA PRO A 363 -0.56 32.12 -28.91
C PRO A 363 0.32 33.36 -29.03
N LEU A 364 1.50 33.19 -29.62
CA LEU A 364 2.42 34.30 -29.87
C LEU A 364 1.78 35.25 -30.89
N VAL A 365 1.51 36.50 -30.48
CA VAL A 365 1.03 37.54 -31.41
C VAL A 365 2.26 38.19 -32.03
N PRO A 366 2.45 38.15 -33.36
CA PRO A 366 3.59 38.81 -34.00
C PRO A 366 3.59 40.31 -33.67
N ASP A 367 4.74 40.83 -33.23
CA ASP A 367 4.95 42.26 -33.02
C ASP A 367 4.73 42.99 -34.36
N GLY A 368 3.64 43.76 -34.45
CA GLY A 368 3.22 44.45 -35.67
C GLY A 368 1.83 44.08 -36.20
N MET A 369 1.15 43.07 -35.63
CA MET A 369 -0.23 42.76 -36.01
C MET A 369 -1.18 43.92 -35.63
N PRO A 370 -2.00 44.44 -36.57
CA PRO A 370 -2.90 45.56 -36.33
C PRO A 370 -3.83 45.31 -35.12
N SER A 371 -4.08 46.36 -34.33
CA SER A 371 -4.87 46.30 -33.08
C SER A 371 -6.26 45.68 -33.25
N HIS A 372 -6.85 45.75 -34.44
CA HIS A 372 -8.14 45.16 -34.78
C HIS A 372 -8.11 43.64 -35.03
N CYS A 373 -6.94 43.05 -35.27
CA CYS A 373 -6.77 41.59 -35.43
C CYS A 373 -6.48 40.86 -34.11
N LYS A 374 -6.39 41.59 -32.98
CA LYS A 374 -6.20 40.98 -31.67
C LYS A 374 -7.51 40.25 -31.28
N PRO A 375 -7.47 38.94 -30.98
CA PRO A 375 -8.66 38.19 -30.59
C PRO A 375 -9.32 38.90 -29.39
N LYS A 376 -10.63 39.14 -29.46
CA LYS A 376 -11.39 39.81 -28.40
C LYS A 376 -11.31 38.95 -27.12
N SER A 377 -10.44 39.34 -26.19
CA SER A 377 -9.65 38.42 -25.36
C SER A 377 -10.30 37.91 -24.07
N LYS A 378 -11.63 37.89 -23.94
CA LYS A 378 -12.24 37.45 -22.65
C LYS A 378 -11.89 36.00 -22.32
N ASP A 379 -11.79 35.12 -23.32
CA ASP A 379 -11.49 33.70 -23.12
C ASP A 379 -10.00 33.38 -22.91
N LEU A 380 -9.10 34.37 -23.06
CA LEU A 380 -7.64 34.19 -22.95
C LEU A 380 -7.04 34.80 -21.67
N GLN A 381 -7.84 35.50 -20.85
CA GLN A 381 -7.32 36.19 -19.66
C GLN A 381 -6.73 35.24 -18.62
N ASP A 382 -7.23 34.01 -18.52
CA ASP A 382 -6.80 33.02 -17.53
C ASP A 382 -5.62 32.13 -17.99
N ILE A 383 -5.21 32.24 -19.26
CA ILE A 383 -4.10 31.45 -19.81
C ILE A 383 -2.81 32.27 -19.72
N PRO A 384 -1.72 31.77 -19.12
CA PRO A 384 -0.49 32.53 -19.00
C PRO A 384 0.21 32.73 -20.36
N LYS A 385 0.92 33.85 -20.53
CA LYS A 385 1.65 34.14 -21.78
C LYS A 385 2.78 33.15 -22.06
N ALA A 386 3.49 32.74 -21.02
CA ALA A 386 4.56 31.76 -21.05
C ALA A 386 4.48 30.89 -19.79
N LEU A 387 5.19 29.77 -19.77
CA LEU A 387 5.29 28.94 -18.56
C LEU A 387 6.03 29.71 -17.47
N SER A 388 5.60 29.51 -16.22
CA SER A 388 6.38 30.02 -15.08
C SER A 388 7.65 29.19 -14.89
N ARG A 389 8.64 29.79 -14.22
CA ARG A 389 9.89 29.11 -13.85
C ARG A 389 9.62 27.89 -12.96
N GLU A 390 8.67 28.04 -12.06
CA GLU A 390 8.23 26.99 -11.13
C GLU A 390 7.60 25.82 -11.89
N GLU A 391 6.73 26.07 -12.86
CA GLU A 391 6.13 25.02 -13.69
C GLU A 391 7.18 24.22 -14.47
N LEU A 392 8.14 24.91 -15.08
CA LEU A 392 9.21 24.24 -15.83
C LEU A 392 10.12 23.42 -14.90
N MET A 393 10.39 23.93 -13.69
CA MET A 393 11.13 23.21 -12.66
C MET A 393 10.36 21.96 -12.21
N GLU A 394 9.06 22.05 -11.95
CA GLU A 394 8.24 20.88 -11.59
C GLU A 394 8.23 19.83 -12.70
N VAL A 395 8.16 20.22 -13.97
CA VAL A 395 8.31 19.30 -15.11
C VAL A 395 9.69 18.62 -15.06
N LEU A 396 10.77 19.39 -14.92
CA LEU A 396 12.13 18.84 -14.81
C LEU A 396 12.31 17.92 -13.60
N LEU A 397 11.53 18.09 -12.52
CA LEU A 397 11.56 17.25 -11.33
C LEU A 397 10.63 16.03 -11.42
N SER A 398 9.70 15.99 -12.37
CA SER A 398 8.83 14.83 -12.64
C SER A 398 9.68 13.57 -12.81
N PRO A 399 9.44 12.47 -12.08
CA PRO A 399 10.27 11.24 -12.12
C PRO A 399 10.51 10.68 -13.53
N PHE A 400 9.67 11.04 -14.50
CA PHE A 400 9.67 10.52 -15.86
C PHE A 400 10.45 11.39 -16.86
N VAL A 401 10.81 12.62 -16.51
CA VAL A 401 11.65 13.49 -17.34
C VAL A 401 13.12 13.14 -17.08
N GLU A 402 13.71 12.33 -17.94
CA GLU A 402 15.16 12.06 -17.86
C GLU A 402 15.98 13.15 -18.54
N ASN A 403 15.46 13.78 -19.60
CA ASN A 403 16.16 14.71 -20.50
C ASN A 403 15.70 16.17 -20.33
N GLU A 404 16.64 17.05 -20.01
CA GLU A 404 16.43 18.48 -19.79
C GLU A 404 16.46 19.33 -21.07
N ARG A 405 17.00 18.81 -22.18
CA ARG A 405 17.30 19.62 -23.38
C ARG A 405 16.10 20.43 -23.89
N SER A 406 14.95 19.79 -24.06
CA SER A 406 13.72 20.45 -24.54
C SER A 406 13.23 21.54 -23.59
N CYS A 407 13.30 21.29 -22.28
CA CYS A 407 12.93 22.27 -21.26
C CYS A 407 13.89 23.47 -21.25
N ILE A 408 15.20 23.21 -21.33
CA ILE A 408 16.22 24.27 -21.33
C ILE A 408 16.19 25.07 -22.64
N ALA A 409 15.95 24.43 -23.78
CA ALA A 409 15.79 25.12 -25.05
C ALA A 409 14.55 26.01 -25.06
N TYR A 410 13.42 25.52 -24.51
CA TYR A 410 12.23 26.34 -24.29
C TYR A 410 12.52 27.55 -23.38
N ALA A 411 13.25 27.33 -22.29
CA ALA A 411 13.63 28.39 -21.36
C ALA A 411 14.53 29.47 -22.00
N LYS A 412 15.49 29.06 -22.84
CA LYS A 412 16.40 29.97 -23.57
C LYS A 412 15.72 30.71 -24.71
N SER A 413 14.76 30.08 -25.37
CA SER A 413 14.12 30.62 -26.56
C SER A 413 13.45 31.96 -26.26
N PRO A 414 13.71 33.03 -27.06
CA PRO A 414 13.04 34.33 -26.90
C PRO A 414 11.52 34.24 -27.05
N THR A 415 11.04 33.29 -27.85
CA THR A 415 9.60 33.00 -28.03
C THR A 415 9.02 32.13 -26.92
N GLY A 416 9.87 31.50 -26.09
CA GLY A 416 9.50 30.74 -24.91
C GLY A 416 9.55 31.61 -23.65
N MET A 417 10.58 31.44 -22.83
CA MET A 417 10.78 32.26 -21.61
C MET A 417 11.83 33.37 -21.76
N GLY A 418 12.73 33.28 -22.76
CA GLY A 418 13.79 34.26 -22.98
C GLY A 418 14.79 34.42 -21.82
N LEU A 419 15.02 33.38 -21.03
CA LEU A 419 15.94 33.42 -19.90
C LEU A 419 17.39 33.57 -20.37
N GLY A 420 18.14 34.45 -19.72
CA GLY A 420 19.57 34.63 -19.98
C GLY A 420 20.41 33.43 -19.51
N ASP A 421 21.64 33.28 -20.02
CA ASP A 421 22.52 32.15 -19.67
C ASP A 421 22.76 32.00 -18.17
N TRP A 422 22.87 33.11 -17.43
CA TRP A 422 22.98 33.10 -15.97
C TRP A 422 21.73 32.52 -15.29
N GLU A 423 20.53 32.91 -15.74
CA GLU A 423 19.26 32.43 -15.18
C GLU A 423 19.05 30.95 -15.50
N ILE A 424 19.52 30.49 -16.67
CA ILE A 424 19.54 29.08 -17.04
C ILE A 424 20.47 28.28 -16.12
N VAL A 425 21.69 28.78 -15.85
CA VAL A 425 22.61 28.13 -14.89
C VAL A 425 21.97 28.09 -13.50
N LYS A 426 21.30 29.16 -13.07
CA LYS A 426 20.57 29.20 -11.80
C LYS A 426 19.41 28.19 -11.76
N LEU A 427 18.61 28.10 -12.82
CA LEU A 427 17.53 27.11 -12.95
C LEU A 427 18.07 25.68 -12.89
N LYS A 428 19.12 25.37 -13.68
CA LYS A 428 19.75 24.05 -13.67
C LYS A 428 20.33 23.71 -12.29
N GLY A 429 20.93 24.69 -11.60
CA GLY A 429 21.41 24.56 -10.23
C GLY A 429 20.31 24.20 -9.24
N GLU A 430 19.22 24.94 -9.23
CA GLU A 430 18.04 24.67 -8.37
C GLU A 430 17.42 23.28 -8.67
N VAL A 431 17.32 22.91 -9.95
CA VAL A 431 16.84 21.58 -10.37
C VAL A 431 17.79 20.49 -9.90
N ALA A 432 19.11 20.67 -10.02
CA ALA A 432 20.10 19.68 -9.58
C ALA A 432 20.01 19.43 -8.07
N VAL A 433 19.88 20.49 -7.27
CA VAL A 433 19.70 20.39 -5.81
C VAL A 433 18.39 19.68 -5.47
N ARG A 434 17.28 20.01 -6.14
CA ARG A 434 15.97 19.36 -5.92
C ARG A 434 15.89 17.93 -6.46
N CYS A 435 16.79 17.53 -7.37
CA CYS A 435 16.91 16.14 -7.80
C CYS A 435 17.44 15.22 -6.69
N LEU A 436 18.22 15.74 -5.73
CA LEU A 436 18.88 14.93 -4.70
C LEU A 436 17.94 14.01 -3.89
N PRO A 437 16.76 14.47 -3.39
CA PRO A 437 15.81 13.60 -2.71
C PRO A 437 15.03 12.65 -3.64
N ILE A 438 15.03 12.89 -4.95
CA ILE A 438 14.25 12.11 -5.93
C ILE A 438 15.11 10.98 -6.49
N SER A 439 14.97 9.78 -5.93
CA SER A 439 15.88 8.67 -6.21
C SER A 439 16.03 8.30 -7.69
N SER A 440 15.00 8.44 -8.52
CA SER A 440 15.05 8.13 -9.96
C SER A 440 15.79 9.15 -10.84
N LYS A 441 16.29 10.26 -10.28
CA LYS A 441 16.87 11.37 -11.04
C LYS A 441 18.38 11.29 -11.28
N GLY A 442 19.01 10.14 -11.06
CA GLY A 442 20.47 10.01 -11.20
C GLY A 442 21.00 10.36 -12.60
N LYS A 443 20.27 10.03 -13.68
CA LYS A 443 20.69 10.38 -15.06
C LYS A 443 20.60 11.88 -15.35
N LEU A 444 19.55 12.54 -14.87
CA LEU A 444 19.37 13.98 -15.06
C LEU A 444 20.43 14.73 -14.25
N LEU A 445 20.61 14.36 -12.98
CA LEU A 445 21.63 14.96 -12.11
C LEU A 445 23.03 14.82 -12.71
N LYS A 446 23.37 13.65 -13.28
CA LYS A 446 24.64 13.42 -13.97
C LYS A 446 24.92 14.45 -15.06
N ARG A 447 23.91 14.76 -15.90
CA ARG A 447 24.04 15.74 -16.98
C ARG A 447 24.12 17.17 -16.48
N LEU A 448 23.33 17.52 -15.46
CA LEU A 448 23.38 18.85 -14.86
C LEU A 448 24.74 19.13 -14.21
N CYS A 449 25.36 18.13 -13.58
CA CYS A 449 26.68 18.22 -12.97
C CYS A 449 27.86 18.21 -13.95
N GLU A 450 27.63 18.13 -15.28
CA GLU A 450 28.68 18.37 -16.27
C GLU A 450 29.19 19.82 -16.20
N ASP A 451 28.36 20.77 -15.72
CA ASP A 451 28.80 22.11 -15.36
C ASP A 451 29.32 22.13 -13.92
N LYS A 452 30.63 22.40 -13.77
CA LYS A 452 31.32 22.48 -12.47
C LYS A 452 30.70 23.47 -11.48
N ARG A 453 30.03 24.51 -11.97
CA ARG A 453 29.33 25.50 -11.11
C ARG A 453 28.11 24.87 -10.44
N ILE A 454 27.39 24.02 -11.17
CA ILE A 454 26.23 23.29 -10.66
C ILE A 454 26.69 22.18 -9.72
N GLU A 455 27.74 21.45 -10.10
CA GLU A 455 28.36 20.44 -9.24
C GLU A 455 28.74 21.03 -7.87
N ALA A 456 29.38 22.21 -7.84
CA ALA A 456 29.71 22.90 -6.59
C ALA A 456 28.47 23.26 -5.75
N GLN A 457 27.37 23.67 -6.38
CA GLN A 457 26.10 23.93 -5.69
C GLN A 457 25.48 22.64 -5.11
N VAL A 458 25.59 21.52 -5.83
CA VAL A 458 25.13 20.21 -5.35
C VAL A 458 25.95 19.77 -4.14
N VAL A 459 27.28 19.87 -4.20
CA VAL A 459 28.16 19.55 -3.06
C VAL A 459 27.82 20.41 -1.85
N GLU A 460 27.64 21.71 -2.04
CA GLU A 460 27.29 22.64 -0.97
C GLU A 460 25.89 22.33 -0.39
N ALA A 461 24.89 22.07 -1.22
CA ALA A 461 23.56 21.66 -0.78
C ALA A 461 23.59 20.34 0.02
N MET A 462 24.42 19.37 -0.39
CA MET A 462 24.59 18.13 0.36
C MET A 462 25.22 18.38 1.73
N LYS A 463 26.19 19.30 1.86
CA LYS A 463 26.77 19.68 3.16
C LYS A 463 25.71 20.18 4.14
N TYR A 464 24.74 20.98 3.67
CA TYR A 464 23.62 21.45 4.51
C TYR A 464 22.66 20.33 4.93
N GLN A 465 22.66 19.20 4.23
CA GLN A 465 21.82 18.05 4.55
C GLN A 465 22.54 17.00 5.40
N ALA A 466 23.80 17.22 5.79
CA ALA A 466 24.52 16.31 6.66
C ALA A 466 23.82 16.21 8.03
N ASN A 467 23.24 15.04 8.33
CA ASN A 467 22.58 14.82 9.61
C ASN A 467 23.61 14.76 10.73
N ARG A 468 23.40 15.54 11.79
CA ARG A 468 24.12 15.36 13.06
C ARG A 468 23.31 14.44 13.97
N LEU A 469 23.95 13.92 15.01
CA LEU A 469 23.28 13.01 15.95
C LEU A 469 22.15 13.73 16.70
N GLU A 470 22.36 15.01 17.00
CA GLU A 470 21.43 15.93 17.65
C GLU A 470 20.21 16.31 16.79
N ASP A 471 20.30 16.22 15.46
CA ASP A 471 19.17 16.50 14.56
C ASP A 471 18.19 15.32 14.47
N LEU A 472 18.56 14.14 15.00
CA LEU A 472 17.73 12.95 14.98
C LEU A 472 16.73 12.93 16.15
N PRO A 473 15.53 12.35 15.93
CA PRO A 473 14.49 12.26 16.97
C PRO A 473 15.00 11.63 18.26
N GLU A 474 14.37 11.97 19.37
CA GLU A 474 14.75 11.44 20.67
C GLU A 474 14.71 9.90 20.69
N SER A 475 15.73 9.28 21.28
CA SER A 475 15.90 7.84 21.34
C SER A 475 14.61 7.22 21.88
N PHE A 476 14.12 6.22 21.16
CA PHE A 476 12.89 5.52 21.49
C PHE A 476 11.58 6.35 21.46
N SER A 477 11.60 7.56 20.89
CA SER A 477 10.37 8.27 20.50
C SER A 477 9.66 7.50 19.37
N LEU A 478 8.34 7.68 19.25
CA LEU A 478 7.57 7.09 18.14
C LEU A 478 8.08 7.58 16.78
N GLU A 479 8.58 8.83 16.73
CA GLU A 479 9.19 9.44 15.56
C GLU A 479 10.41 8.66 15.04
N CYS A 480 11.18 7.97 15.91
CA CYS A 480 12.30 7.15 15.45
C CYS A 480 11.88 6.03 14.48
N ALA A 481 10.67 5.48 14.62
CA ALA A 481 10.17 4.41 13.75
C ALA A 481 9.83 4.95 12.34
N THR A 482 9.23 6.13 12.28
CA THR A 482 8.78 6.76 11.03
C THR A 482 9.83 7.66 10.40
N TYR A 483 10.89 8.06 11.12
CA TYR A 483 11.93 8.95 10.62
C TYR A 483 12.54 8.46 9.30
N ARG A 484 12.68 9.36 8.35
CA ARG A 484 13.34 9.12 7.07
C ARG A 484 14.25 10.30 6.79
N ALA A 485 15.48 10.00 6.36
CA ALA A 485 16.39 11.02 5.90
C ALA A 485 15.96 11.53 4.52
N THR A 486 16.23 12.79 4.23
CA THR A 486 15.78 13.48 3.00
C THR A 486 16.34 12.85 1.73
N LEU A 487 17.65 12.57 1.71
CA LEU A 487 18.33 11.90 0.60
C LEU A 487 18.22 10.38 0.61
N GLY A 488 18.47 9.75 -0.54
CA GLY A 488 18.63 8.30 -0.63
C GLY A 488 17.37 7.50 -0.28
N ALA A 489 16.19 8.14 -0.29
CA ALA A 489 14.92 7.45 -0.13
C ALA A 489 14.79 6.35 -1.19
N SER A 490 14.43 5.13 -0.79
CA SER A 490 14.17 4.07 -1.75
C SER A 490 13.02 4.47 -2.66
N LEU A 491 13.03 4.00 -3.90
CA LEU A 491 11.79 3.96 -4.67
C LEU A 491 10.74 3.23 -3.82
N PRO A 492 9.49 3.73 -3.74
CA PRO A 492 8.44 3.00 -3.05
C PRO A 492 8.23 1.69 -3.81
N VAL A 493 8.94 0.63 -3.38
CA VAL A 493 8.76 -0.71 -3.91
C VAL A 493 7.45 -1.19 -3.33
N ILE A 494 6.41 -1.18 -4.18
CA ILE A 494 5.07 -1.63 -3.83
C ILE A 494 5.16 -3.08 -3.35
N GLY A 495 4.90 -3.30 -2.06
CA GLY A 495 4.31 -4.55 -1.58
C GLY A 495 5.14 -5.49 -0.70
N VAL A 496 6.46 -5.34 -0.56
CA VAL A 496 7.25 -6.35 0.20
C VAL A 496 8.10 -5.78 1.33
N ASP A 497 8.78 -4.64 1.13
CA ASP A 497 9.69 -4.12 2.16
C ASP A 497 9.03 -3.19 3.19
N MET A 498 7.79 -2.74 2.96
CA MET A 498 7.10 -1.81 3.87
C MET A 498 6.74 -2.45 5.22
N TYR A 499 6.50 -3.77 5.24
CA TYR A 499 6.19 -4.52 6.47
C TYR A 499 7.44 -4.99 7.23
N GLY A 500 8.65 -4.87 6.65
CA GLY A 500 9.89 -5.29 7.30
C GLY A 500 10.42 -4.32 8.36
N PHE A 501 9.85 -3.12 8.45
CA PHE A 501 10.40 -2.03 9.28
C PHE A 501 9.43 -1.43 10.30
N VAL A 502 8.19 -1.90 10.41
CA VAL A 502 7.32 -1.49 11.53
C VAL A 502 7.82 -2.22 12.78
N PRO A 503 8.39 -1.52 13.77
CA PRO A 503 8.92 -2.19 14.94
C PRO A 503 7.77 -2.82 15.74
N LEU A 504 7.97 -4.05 16.22
CA LEU A 504 7.02 -4.77 17.09
C LEU A 504 6.58 -3.97 18.35
N TRP A 505 7.30 -2.91 18.71
CA TRP A 505 6.97 -2.04 19.84
C TRP A 505 6.04 -0.86 19.47
N ALA A 506 5.83 -0.56 18.19
CA ALA A 506 4.99 0.55 17.74
C ALA A 506 3.52 0.16 17.48
N THR A 507 3.22 -1.14 17.30
CA THR A 507 1.90 -1.61 16.89
C THR A 507 0.88 -1.76 18.02
N ASN A 508 1.27 -1.57 19.29
CA ASN A 508 0.37 -1.87 20.42
C ASN A 508 -0.53 -0.70 20.84
N THR A 509 -0.41 0.48 20.20
CA THR A 509 -1.07 1.71 20.68
C THR A 509 -2.25 2.16 19.82
N GLU A 510 -2.34 1.73 18.56
CA GLU A 510 -3.33 2.27 17.60
C GLU A 510 -4.60 1.40 17.45
N GLU A 511 -4.58 0.11 17.79
CA GLU A 511 -5.76 -0.77 17.62
C GLU A 511 -6.92 -0.46 18.59
N ASP A 512 -6.67 0.28 19.68
CA ASP A 512 -7.70 0.59 20.69
C ASP A 512 -8.41 1.96 20.49
N GLU A 513 -7.90 2.87 19.64
CA GLU A 513 -8.51 4.21 19.43
C GLU A 513 -9.48 4.31 18.24
N GLU A 514 -9.41 3.44 17.23
CA GLU A 514 -10.29 3.53 16.04
C GLU A 514 -11.77 3.16 16.31
N LEU A 515 -12.11 2.62 17.48
CA LEU A 515 -13.48 2.20 17.84
C LEU A 515 -14.31 3.26 18.59
N ARG A 516 -13.84 4.51 18.72
CA ARG A 516 -14.57 5.58 19.43
C ARG A 516 -14.74 6.87 18.62
N GLN A 517 -15.38 6.80 17.46
CA GLN A 517 -16.02 7.98 16.86
C GLN A 517 -17.51 8.01 17.23
N SER A 518 -17.88 9.01 18.04
CA SER A 518 -19.26 9.30 18.41
C SER A 518 -19.92 10.19 17.34
N PRO A 519 -21.22 10.01 17.02
CA PRO A 519 -21.89 10.83 16.02
C PRO A 519 -22.30 12.19 16.61
N GLU A 520 -21.92 13.29 15.95
CA GLU A 520 -22.42 14.64 16.24
C GLU A 520 -23.90 14.81 15.86
N PRO A 521 -24.69 15.60 16.62
CA PRO A 521 -26.11 15.81 16.35
C PRO A 521 -26.33 16.93 15.34
N GLN A 522 -26.82 16.60 14.14
CA GLN A 522 -27.30 17.61 13.18
C GLN A 522 -28.69 18.13 13.57
N ARG A 523 -28.81 19.47 13.58
CA ARG A 523 -30.02 20.25 13.87
C ARG A 523 -31.12 19.97 12.85
N SER A 524 -32.32 19.74 13.37
CA SER A 524 -33.58 19.57 12.63
C SER A 524 -34.10 20.89 12.06
N PHE A 525 -34.46 20.87 10.77
CA PHE A 525 -35.40 21.81 10.17
C PHE A 525 -36.76 21.12 10.05
N ALA A 526 -37.79 21.75 10.63
CA ALA A 526 -39.17 21.30 10.58
C ALA A 526 -39.87 21.80 9.30
N GLY A 527 -40.69 20.96 8.66
CA GLY A 527 -41.52 21.38 7.52
C GLY A 527 -42.36 20.29 6.85
N SER A 528 -43.55 20.07 7.40
CA SER A 528 -44.82 19.60 6.82
C SER A 528 -44.94 18.25 6.07
N SER A 529 -45.90 17.48 6.57
CA SER A 529 -46.46 16.20 6.14
C SER A 529 -47.36 16.24 4.90
N SER A 530 -47.25 15.24 4.03
CA SER A 530 -48.42 14.48 3.55
C SER A 530 -48.00 13.07 3.11
N ASP A 531 -48.86 12.11 3.40
CA ASP A 531 -48.75 10.67 3.20
C ASP A 531 -48.29 10.22 1.82
N ASP A 532 -47.29 9.31 1.80
CA ASP A 532 -47.22 8.16 0.88
C ASP A 532 -46.11 7.19 1.36
N ALA A 533 -46.49 6.29 2.27
CA ALA A 533 -45.60 5.27 2.82
C ALA A 533 -45.82 3.93 2.10
N GLN A 534 -45.06 3.68 1.03
CA GLN A 534 -44.57 2.35 0.63
C GLN A 534 -43.61 2.46 -0.58
N THR A 535 -42.39 1.94 -0.42
CA THR A 535 -41.30 1.67 -1.43
C THR A 535 -40.01 2.53 -1.48
N SER A 536 -39.73 3.47 -0.58
CA SER A 536 -38.48 4.28 -0.64
C SER A 536 -37.20 3.67 -0.02
N ILE A 537 -37.14 2.36 0.24
CA ILE A 537 -35.95 1.72 0.89
C ILE A 537 -34.79 1.49 -0.10
N PHE A 538 -34.98 1.69 -1.41
CA PHE A 538 -33.97 1.32 -2.44
C PHE A 538 -33.22 2.49 -3.09
N THR A 539 -33.30 3.71 -2.54
CA THR A 539 -32.59 4.88 -3.06
C THR A 539 -31.64 5.49 -2.02
N SER A 540 -30.88 4.67 -1.27
CA SER A 540 -29.75 5.17 -0.51
C SER A 540 -28.72 5.73 -1.49
N SER A 541 -28.78 7.04 -1.73
CA SER A 541 -27.97 7.84 -2.65
C SER A 541 -26.49 7.96 -2.27
N ASN A 542 -25.99 7.08 -1.40
CA ASN A 542 -24.59 6.97 -0.97
C ASN A 542 -23.96 5.67 -1.48
N TYR A 543 -24.28 5.27 -2.72
CA TYR A 543 -23.39 4.34 -3.40
C TYR A 543 -22.11 5.10 -3.72
N ASP A 544 -21.06 4.85 -2.94
CA ASP A 544 -19.69 5.22 -3.27
C ASP A 544 -19.46 4.81 -4.72
N LEU A 545 -19.34 5.80 -5.62
CA LEU A 545 -19.30 5.61 -7.08
C LEU A 545 -18.02 4.89 -7.55
N GLY A 546 -17.28 4.29 -6.61
CA GLY A 546 -15.97 3.71 -6.79
C GLY A 546 -14.92 4.81 -6.89
N THR A 547 -13.90 4.74 -6.04
CA THR A 547 -12.65 5.46 -6.32
C THR A 547 -12.03 4.84 -7.57
N ILE A 548 -11.70 5.68 -8.55
CA ILE A 548 -10.96 5.24 -9.73
C ILE A 548 -9.55 4.94 -9.24
N SER A 549 -9.27 3.68 -8.92
CA SER A 549 -7.93 3.28 -8.51
C SER A 549 -7.05 3.10 -9.75
N GLN A 550 -5.77 3.39 -9.60
CA GLN A 550 -4.76 3.16 -10.62
C GLN A 550 -4.78 1.68 -11.07
N ASP A 551 -5.04 0.74 -10.18
CA ASP A 551 -5.09 -0.69 -10.47
C ASP A 551 -6.18 -1.07 -11.49
N THR A 552 -7.36 -0.45 -11.40
CA THR A 552 -8.49 -0.74 -12.32
C THR A 552 -8.24 -0.23 -13.74
N LEU A 553 -7.60 0.93 -13.89
CA LEU A 553 -7.23 1.49 -15.20
C LEU A 553 -6.03 0.78 -15.80
N THR A 554 -5.07 0.41 -14.97
CA THR A 554 -3.83 -0.25 -15.40
C THR A 554 -4.14 -1.63 -15.97
N ALA A 555 -5.01 -2.42 -15.30
CA ALA A 555 -5.52 -3.70 -15.81
C ALA A 555 -6.16 -3.62 -17.22
N ARG A 556 -6.51 -2.42 -17.69
CA ARG A 556 -7.13 -2.20 -19.00
C ARG A 556 -6.23 -1.49 -20.00
N LEU A 557 -5.30 -0.61 -19.58
CA LEU A 557 -4.16 -0.24 -20.43
C LEU A 557 -3.38 -1.49 -20.89
N ASP A 558 -3.29 -2.49 -20.00
CA ASP A 558 -2.80 -3.85 -20.28
C ASP A 558 -3.49 -4.51 -21.51
N ARG A 559 -4.77 -4.18 -21.80
CA ARG A 559 -5.57 -4.69 -22.95
C ARG A 559 -5.23 -3.99 -24.27
N GLU A 560 -4.75 -2.74 -24.21
CA GLU A 560 -4.45 -1.90 -25.38
C GLU A 560 -3.01 -2.11 -25.90
N GLU A 561 -2.06 -2.36 -24.99
CA GLU A 561 -0.66 -2.59 -25.36
C GLU A 561 -0.42 -4.02 -25.89
N SER A 562 -1.13 -5.02 -25.36
CA SER A 562 -0.90 -6.43 -25.69
C SER A 562 -1.47 -6.87 -27.05
N GLY A 563 -2.39 -6.11 -27.67
CA GLY A 563 -2.99 -6.40 -28.99
C GLY A 563 -3.69 -7.76 -29.14
N THR A 564 -3.67 -8.60 -28.10
CA THR A 564 -4.07 -10.00 -28.12
C THR A 564 -5.42 -10.13 -27.44
N ARG A 565 -6.44 -10.46 -28.25
CA ARG A 565 -7.74 -10.87 -27.72
C ARG A 565 -7.52 -12.12 -26.89
N TRP A 566 -7.72 -12.03 -25.59
CA TRP A 566 -7.66 -13.20 -24.71
C TRP A 566 -8.62 -14.28 -25.22
N ALA A 567 -8.06 -15.34 -25.78
CA ALA A 567 -8.68 -16.65 -25.73
C ALA A 567 -8.87 -17.02 -24.24
N ARG A 568 -10.02 -17.62 -23.91
CA ARG A 568 -10.53 -17.78 -22.54
C ARG A 568 -9.52 -18.45 -21.60
N ARG A 569 -9.34 -17.80 -20.44
CA ARG A 569 -9.02 -18.33 -19.08
C ARG A 569 -7.83 -19.29 -18.95
N ARG A 570 -6.78 -18.79 -18.29
CA ARG A 570 -6.16 -19.41 -17.10
C ARG A 570 -5.47 -18.30 -16.29
N TRP A 571 -5.98 -18.04 -15.08
CA TRP A 571 -5.34 -17.13 -14.12
C TRP A 571 -4.28 -17.90 -13.33
N TRP A 572 -3.06 -17.35 -13.32
CA TRP A 572 -1.95 -17.56 -12.39
C TRP A 572 -1.60 -19.00 -12.00
N SER A 573 -0.76 -19.65 -12.83
CA SER A 573 0.19 -20.64 -12.32
C SER A 573 1.56 -19.98 -12.25
N HIS A 574 2.18 -20.09 -11.06
CA HIS A 574 3.50 -19.58 -10.73
C HIS A 574 4.57 -20.08 -11.71
N SER A 575 5.03 -19.23 -12.63
CA SER A 575 6.33 -19.42 -13.27
C SER A 575 7.29 -18.34 -12.78
N GLN A 576 8.11 -18.71 -11.79
CA GLN A 576 9.36 -18.03 -11.45
C GLN A 576 10.26 -17.98 -12.69
N GLY A 577 10.72 -16.78 -13.06
CA GLY A 577 11.92 -16.64 -13.91
C GLY A 577 11.80 -15.65 -15.07
N HIS A 578 12.14 -14.38 -14.79
CA HIS A 578 12.91 -13.50 -15.69
C HIS A 578 12.26 -12.80 -16.89
N GLN A 579 10.94 -12.72 -16.98
CA GLN A 579 10.29 -11.63 -17.72
C GLN A 579 9.31 -10.94 -16.80
N ILE A 580 9.80 -9.92 -16.09
CA ILE A 580 8.92 -8.84 -15.65
C ILE A 580 8.34 -8.31 -16.96
N SER A 581 7.09 -8.65 -17.24
CA SER A 581 6.46 -8.20 -18.48
C SER A 581 6.56 -6.68 -18.53
N THR A 582 6.76 -6.10 -19.72
CA THR A 582 6.67 -4.65 -19.98
C THR A 582 5.44 -4.03 -19.31
N GLU A 583 4.40 -4.87 -19.11
CA GLU A 583 3.19 -4.64 -18.32
C GLU A 583 3.43 -4.19 -16.87
N LEU A 584 4.33 -4.83 -16.11
CA LEU A 584 4.63 -4.45 -14.72
C LEU A 584 5.50 -3.19 -14.69
N GLU A 585 6.38 -3.03 -15.68
CA GLU A 585 7.27 -1.86 -15.80
C GLU A 585 6.53 -0.55 -16.08
N ALA A 586 5.36 -0.62 -16.73
CA ALA A 586 4.47 0.52 -16.94
C ALA A 586 3.77 0.99 -15.65
N LYS A 587 3.58 0.08 -14.68
CA LYS A 587 2.91 0.35 -13.39
C LYS A 587 3.83 1.03 -12.38
N LEU A 588 5.12 1.05 -12.67
CA LEU A 588 6.12 1.55 -11.74
C LEU A 588 5.99 3.08 -11.65
N PRO A 589 5.97 3.68 -10.45
CA PRO A 589 5.99 5.13 -10.26
C PRO A 589 7.38 5.73 -10.58
N TYR A 590 8.20 4.99 -11.33
CA TYR A 590 9.58 5.32 -11.64
C TYR A 590 9.94 4.88 -13.08
N PRO A 591 10.94 5.53 -13.70
CA PRO A 591 11.43 5.22 -15.06
C PRO A 591 11.94 3.78 -15.21
N VAL A 592 12.04 3.25 -16.44
CA VAL A 592 12.40 1.84 -16.73
C VAL A 592 13.77 1.43 -16.22
N SER A 593 14.71 2.38 -16.27
CA SER A 593 16.08 2.19 -15.80
C SER A 593 16.37 3.33 -14.83
N PRO A 594 15.78 3.29 -13.62
CA PRO A 594 15.96 4.36 -12.65
C PRO A 594 17.41 4.27 -12.18
N ARG A 595 18.29 5.09 -12.76
CA ARG A 595 19.61 5.26 -12.21
C ARG A 595 19.44 6.00 -10.90
N LEU A 596 19.83 5.36 -9.81
CA LEU A 596 19.61 5.93 -8.50
C LEU A 596 20.51 7.16 -8.34
N VAL A 597 19.99 8.25 -7.77
CA VAL A 597 20.80 9.42 -7.44
C VAL A 597 22.02 9.02 -6.61
N ALA A 598 21.83 8.11 -5.65
CA ALA A 598 22.92 7.60 -4.83
C ALA A 598 24.00 6.86 -5.65
N GLU A 599 23.63 6.12 -6.69
CA GLU A 599 24.59 5.47 -7.61
C GLU A 599 25.37 6.51 -8.41
N HIS A 600 24.71 7.60 -8.84
CA HIS A 600 25.40 8.72 -9.49
C HIS A 600 26.39 9.42 -8.55
N ILE A 601 25.98 9.74 -7.32
CA ILE A 601 26.87 10.36 -6.33
C ILE A 601 28.12 9.50 -6.11
N LEU A 602 27.97 8.19 -5.98
CA LEU A 602 29.08 7.26 -5.79
C LEU A 602 30.02 7.21 -7.02
N GLU A 603 29.47 7.07 -8.24
CA GLU A 603 30.26 7.02 -9.48
C GLU A 603 31.05 8.32 -9.69
N HIS A 604 30.40 9.47 -9.44
CA HIS A 604 30.92 10.80 -9.75
C HIS A 604 31.91 11.30 -8.71
N PHE A 605 31.55 11.27 -7.42
CA PHE A 605 32.36 11.84 -6.36
C PHE A 605 33.37 10.85 -5.75
N LYS A 606 33.27 9.56 -6.03
CA LYS A 606 34.13 8.49 -5.45
C LYS A 606 33.93 8.30 -3.94
N SER A 607 34.60 7.28 -3.39
CA SER A 607 34.37 6.81 -2.01
C SER A 607 34.99 7.69 -0.92
N ASP A 608 35.96 8.52 -1.27
CA ASP A 608 36.72 9.42 -0.41
C ASP A 608 36.17 10.86 -0.36
N HIS A 609 35.00 11.10 -0.95
CA HIS A 609 34.38 12.41 -1.00
C HIS A 609 33.23 12.57 0.01
N ARG A 610 33.13 13.78 0.58
CA ARG A 610 32.15 14.12 1.62
C ARG A 610 30.70 13.91 1.18
N ALA A 611 30.37 14.25 -0.06
CA ALA A 611 29.04 14.03 -0.63
C ALA A 611 28.64 12.54 -0.57
N THR A 612 29.56 11.64 -0.88
CA THR A 612 29.34 10.18 -0.82
C THR A 612 29.13 9.71 0.62
N ALA A 613 29.89 10.23 1.58
CA ALA A 613 29.71 9.93 3.00
C ALA A 613 28.32 10.36 3.53
N ILE A 614 27.88 11.55 3.13
CA ILE A 614 26.55 12.09 3.50
C ILE A 614 25.45 11.21 2.88
N MET A 615 25.54 10.92 1.57
CA MET A 615 24.55 10.06 0.90
C MET A 615 24.50 8.66 1.52
N MET A 616 25.65 8.08 1.87
CA MET A 616 25.74 6.81 2.58
C MET A 616 24.96 6.86 3.91
N THR A 617 25.21 7.88 4.73
CA THR A 617 24.51 8.07 6.02
C THR A 617 23.00 8.12 5.85
N HIS A 618 22.51 8.84 4.83
CA HIS A 618 21.08 8.90 4.54
C HIS A 618 20.51 7.55 4.07
N CYS A 619 21.24 6.81 3.24
CA CYS A 619 20.84 5.46 2.81
C CYS A 619 20.77 4.48 3.99
N ILE A 620 21.66 4.64 4.98
CA ILE A 620 21.67 3.87 6.23
C ILE A 620 20.41 4.17 7.03
N ILE A 621 20.11 5.45 7.24
CA ILE A 621 18.90 5.87 7.94
C ILE A 621 17.67 5.30 7.23
N ASN A 622 17.58 5.42 5.91
CA ASN A 622 16.44 4.96 5.14
C ASN A 622 16.35 3.44 4.96
N GLY A 623 17.37 2.67 5.38
CA GLY A 623 17.38 1.22 5.28
C GLY A 623 17.45 0.69 3.84
N ASN A 624 18.01 1.45 2.90
CA ASN A 624 18.05 1.09 1.48
C ASN A 624 19.16 0.06 1.20
N GLY A 625 18.88 -1.22 1.48
CA GLY A 625 19.86 -2.31 1.38
C GLY A 625 20.51 -2.47 -0.01
N GLN A 626 19.77 -2.18 -1.10
CA GLN A 626 20.31 -2.28 -2.46
C GLN A 626 21.40 -1.23 -2.71
N VAL A 627 21.16 0.02 -2.34
CA VAL A 627 22.17 1.09 -2.47
C VAL A 627 23.33 0.88 -1.51
N LEU A 628 23.04 0.46 -0.27
CA LEU A 628 24.08 0.17 0.71
C LEU A 628 25.05 -0.93 0.25
N ASN A 629 24.56 -1.95 -0.47
CA ASN A 629 25.42 -2.95 -1.08
C ASN A 629 26.45 -2.31 -2.02
N LEU A 630 26.00 -1.43 -2.93
CA LEU A 630 26.89 -0.75 -3.88
C LEU A 630 27.97 0.07 -3.17
N TYR A 631 27.59 0.86 -2.17
CA TYR A 631 28.54 1.69 -1.41
C TYR A 631 29.54 0.85 -0.61
N ILE A 632 29.09 -0.27 -0.04
CA ILE A 632 29.96 -1.19 0.69
C ILE A 632 30.97 -1.84 -0.25
N ASP A 633 30.50 -2.30 -1.41
CA ASP A 633 31.28 -3.01 -2.42
C ASP A 633 32.31 -2.06 -3.09
N GLU A 634 31.97 -0.77 -3.28
CA GLU A 634 32.89 0.31 -3.71
C GLU A 634 33.77 0.87 -2.58
N ASN A 635 33.93 0.11 -1.48
CA ASN A 635 34.83 0.44 -0.38
C ASN A 635 34.58 1.77 0.36
N VAL A 636 33.36 2.34 0.33
CA VAL A 636 33.00 3.52 1.14
C VAL A 636 33.10 3.18 2.64
N PRO A 637 33.96 3.85 3.44
CA PRO A 637 34.20 3.44 4.82
C PRO A 637 32.96 3.50 5.72
N ILE A 638 32.82 2.50 6.59
CA ILE A 638 31.83 2.49 7.67
C ILE A 638 32.46 3.11 8.92
N THR A 639 31.76 4.04 9.57
CA THR A 639 32.24 4.76 10.75
C THR A 639 31.46 4.38 12.00
N LEU A 640 32.00 4.64 13.19
CA LEU A 640 31.26 4.49 14.45
C LEU A 640 30.01 5.39 14.49
N PHE A 641 30.08 6.55 13.84
CA PHE A 641 28.95 7.46 13.68
C PHE A 641 27.73 6.77 13.06
N HIS A 642 27.90 5.96 12.01
CA HIS A 642 26.80 5.19 11.41
C HIS A 642 26.10 4.27 12.44
N PHE A 643 26.86 3.62 13.33
CA PHE A 643 26.29 2.79 14.40
C PHE A 643 25.58 3.63 15.46
N LYS A 644 26.09 4.82 15.80
CA LYS A 644 25.41 5.75 16.73
C LYS A 644 24.08 6.26 16.17
N VAL A 645 24.03 6.58 14.88
CA VAL A 645 22.80 6.96 14.17
C VAL A 645 21.76 5.83 14.22
N LEU A 646 22.17 4.60 13.94
CA LEU A 646 21.28 3.43 14.01
C LEU A 646 20.83 3.11 15.44
N ALA A 647 21.71 3.28 16.43
CA ALA A 647 21.40 3.14 17.85
C ALA A 647 20.32 4.14 18.27
N ARG A 648 20.50 5.41 17.92
CA ARG A 648 19.57 6.52 18.16
C ARG A 648 18.18 6.21 17.61
N LEU A 649 18.10 5.70 16.39
CA LEU A 649 16.85 5.31 15.72
C LEU A 649 16.30 3.93 16.14
N GLY A 650 17.03 3.16 16.95
CA GLY A 650 16.67 1.81 17.35
C GLY A 650 16.65 0.77 16.20
N ARG A 651 17.31 1.05 15.08
CA ARG A 651 17.31 0.22 13.85
C ARG A 651 18.52 -0.71 13.80
N GLN A 652 18.33 -1.93 13.30
CA GLN A 652 19.45 -2.87 13.17
C GLN A 652 20.47 -2.41 12.10
N PRO A 653 21.79 -2.62 12.32
CA PRO A 653 22.79 -2.41 11.28
C PRO A 653 22.63 -3.37 10.11
N PHE A 654 22.91 -2.88 8.91
CA PHE A 654 22.88 -3.70 7.70
C PHE A 654 23.91 -4.84 7.79
N TRP A 655 23.52 -6.05 7.40
CA TRP A 655 24.30 -7.25 7.72
C TRP A 655 25.72 -7.26 7.14
N LYS A 656 25.95 -6.64 5.96
CA LYS A 656 27.29 -6.52 5.38
C LYS A 656 28.23 -5.62 6.20
N PHE A 657 27.69 -4.77 7.10
CA PHE A 657 28.52 -3.91 7.95
C PHE A 657 29.49 -4.74 8.78
N TRP A 658 29.00 -5.83 9.36
CA TRP A 658 29.77 -6.70 10.23
C TRP A 658 30.98 -7.30 9.50
N ASN A 659 30.76 -7.80 8.28
CA ASN A 659 31.83 -8.37 7.45
C ASN A 659 32.87 -7.32 7.03
N LYS A 660 32.43 -6.07 6.80
CA LYS A 660 33.31 -4.99 6.36
C LYS A 660 34.15 -4.44 7.51
N ILE A 661 33.58 -4.18 8.69
CA ILE A 661 34.33 -3.64 9.83
C ILE A 661 35.39 -4.62 10.36
N GLU A 662 35.24 -5.92 10.11
CA GLU A 662 36.27 -6.93 10.43
C GLU A 662 37.57 -6.72 9.66
N ARG A 663 37.53 -6.05 8.50
CA ARG A 663 38.66 -5.87 7.58
C ARG A 663 39.00 -4.39 7.36
N GLN A 664 38.24 -3.48 7.96
CA GLN A 664 38.33 -2.05 7.70
C GLN A 664 38.96 -1.34 8.89
N LYS A 665 39.84 -0.38 8.59
CA LYS A 665 40.36 0.58 9.56
C LYS A 665 39.24 1.23 10.37
N PHE A 666 39.51 1.45 11.66
CA PHE A 666 38.56 2.10 12.57
C PHE A 666 38.48 3.60 12.30
N TYR A 667 37.26 4.12 12.17
CA TYR A 667 36.96 5.54 12.01
C TYR A 667 35.82 5.92 12.96
N PHE A 668 35.98 7.01 13.73
CA PHE A 668 34.93 7.58 14.56
C PHE A 668 33.85 8.24 13.72
N SER A 669 34.25 9.04 12.74
CA SER A 669 33.37 9.80 11.85
C SER A 669 33.93 9.83 10.43
N GLU A 670 33.18 10.40 9.51
CA GLU A 670 33.63 10.61 8.14
C GLU A 670 34.84 11.56 8.05
N GLU A 671 35.00 12.48 9.01
CA GLU A 671 36.14 13.41 9.06
C GLU A 671 37.50 12.71 9.22
N ASP A 672 37.51 11.46 9.70
CA ASP A 672 38.76 10.72 9.95
C ASP A 672 39.38 10.12 8.68
N TYR A 673 38.58 9.92 7.63
CA TYR A 673 39.06 9.35 6.36
C TYR A 673 38.94 10.31 5.18
N LEU A 674 38.12 11.37 5.31
CA LEU A 674 38.04 12.41 4.30
C LEU A 674 39.31 13.28 4.32
N PRO A 675 39.81 13.73 3.16
CA PRO A 675 40.91 14.67 3.12
C PRO A 675 40.52 15.95 3.85
N PRO A 676 41.39 16.53 4.69
CA PRO A 676 41.10 17.79 5.35
C PRO A 676 40.81 18.83 4.26
N GLU A 677 39.58 19.38 4.26
CA GLU A 677 39.23 20.47 3.36
C GLU A 677 40.28 21.56 3.58
N ASN A 678 40.94 22.04 2.51
CA ASN A 678 41.97 23.08 2.54
C ASN A 678 41.41 24.46 2.93
N VAL A 679 40.55 24.50 3.94
CA VAL A 679 40.22 25.71 4.67
C VAL A 679 41.52 26.14 5.33
N LYS A 680 42.14 27.19 4.78
CA LYS A 680 43.19 27.96 5.43
C LYS A 680 42.65 28.49 6.76
N LEU A 681 42.58 27.65 7.78
CA LEU A 681 42.33 28.06 9.14
C LEU A 681 43.56 28.85 9.58
N ALA A 682 43.35 30.15 9.77
CA ALA A 682 44.31 31.00 10.44
C ALA A 682 44.73 30.32 11.75
N SER A 683 46.04 30.13 11.92
CA SER A 683 46.63 29.32 12.98
C SER A 683 46.16 29.75 14.37
N SER A 684 45.30 28.96 14.99
CA SER A 684 44.98 29.03 16.41
C SER A 684 45.28 27.69 17.05
N GLY A 685 46.26 27.70 17.96
CA GLY A 685 46.54 26.73 19.02
C GLY A 685 46.30 25.24 18.77
N LYS A 686 47.39 24.47 18.60
CA LYS A 686 47.39 23.01 18.75
C LYS A 686 46.79 22.62 20.12
N MET A 687 45.58 22.09 20.13
CA MET A 687 45.01 21.39 21.29
C MET A 687 45.07 19.88 21.02
N SER A 688 45.78 19.18 21.90
CA SER A 688 46.02 17.73 21.82
C SER A 688 44.74 16.96 22.17
N ILE A 689 44.33 16.06 21.26
CA ILE A 689 43.25 15.09 21.44
C ILE A 689 43.72 14.04 22.47
N ASN A 690 43.52 14.31 23.76
CA ASN A 690 43.63 13.29 24.80
C ASN A 690 42.76 13.60 26.04
N THR A 691 41.77 14.49 25.93
CA THR A 691 41.02 14.96 27.12
C THR A 691 39.53 15.20 26.87
N LEU A 692 38.84 14.24 26.23
CA LEU A 692 37.37 14.27 26.12
C LEU A 692 36.81 12.88 26.44
N CYS A 693 36.72 12.54 27.72
CA CYS A 693 35.81 11.53 28.29
C CYS A 693 35.81 11.64 29.83
N ASN A 694 35.17 12.69 30.36
CA ASN A 694 34.45 12.72 31.64
C ASN A 694 34.04 14.16 31.99
N PRO A 695 32.74 14.49 32.13
CA PRO A 695 32.32 15.61 32.96
C PRO A 695 31.81 15.07 34.30
N ASP A 696 32.54 15.37 35.38
CA ASP A 696 31.98 15.34 36.74
C ASP A 696 31.26 16.67 37.01
N PRO A 697 30.12 16.68 37.73
CA PRO A 697 29.38 17.90 37.99
C PRO A 697 29.95 18.61 39.22
N LYS A 698 30.55 19.79 39.02
CA LYS A 698 30.71 20.77 40.10
C LYS A 698 29.97 22.06 39.75
N SER A 699 29.01 22.34 40.62
CA SER A 699 28.25 23.58 40.76
C SER A 699 29.16 24.80 40.70
N GLU A 700 28.96 25.66 39.69
CA GLU A 700 29.34 27.07 39.76
C GLU A 700 28.11 27.94 39.55
N ARG A 701 27.91 28.81 40.54
CA ARG A 701 26.91 29.87 40.62
C ARG A 701 27.11 30.88 39.50
N SER A 702 26.06 31.17 38.75
CA SER A 702 25.95 32.41 37.98
C SER A 702 25.41 33.55 38.85
N PRO A 703 25.87 34.79 38.63
CA PRO A 703 25.47 35.96 39.40
C PRO A 703 24.14 36.54 38.89
N THR A 704 23.32 36.98 39.84
CA THR A 704 22.07 37.71 39.62
C THR A 704 22.36 39.17 39.23
N PRO A 705 21.59 39.79 38.31
CA PRO A 705 21.58 41.24 38.13
C PRO A 705 20.62 41.91 39.12
N VAL A 706 20.97 43.14 39.49
CA VAL A 706 20.37 43.99 40.53
C VAL A 706 19.30 44.93 39.93
N ALA A 707 18.24 45.17 40.73
CA ALA A 707 17.32 46.33 40.79
C ALA A 707 16.19 46.46 39.73
N LEU A 708 14.96 46.94 40.03
CA LEU A 708 14.38 47.64 41.20
C LEU A 708 12.83 47.73 41.08
N LEU A 709 12.14 47.79 42.25
CA LEU A 709 10.76 48.29 42.56
C LEU A 709 9.55 47.41 42.16
N GLY A 710 8.56 47.11 43.02
CA GLY A 710 8.23 47.51 44.39
C GLY A 710 6.84 46.94 44.78
N PHE A 711 6.50 47.06 46.08
CA PHE A 711 5.19 46.77 46.74
C PHE A 711 4.75 45.29 46.83
N GLU A 712 4.12 44.79 47.89
CA GLU A 712 3.96 45.12 49.32
C GLU A 712 3.29 43.86 49.97
N GLU A 713 3.46 43.67 51.28
CA GLU A 713 2.60 42.93 52.23
C GLU A 713 2.13 41.48 51.92
N GLY A 714 2.18 40.47 52.79
CA GLY A 714 2.50 40.41 54.22
C GLY A 714 2.26 38.99 54.77
N SER A 715 2.59 38.83 56.06
CA SER A 715 2.13 37.78 57.00
C SER A 715 2.78 36.37 57.04
N SER A 716 3.97 36.33 57.64
CA SER A 716 4.32 35.62 58.89
C SER A 716 3.47 34.42 59.45
N ARG A 717 4.09 33.22 59.40
CA ARG A 717 4.37 32.22 60.47
C ARG A 717 3.22 31.33 61.08
N PRO A 718 3.47 30.41 62.07
CA PRO A 718 3.94 29.02 61.90
C PRO A 718 3.26 27.99 62.87
N ARG A 719 3.56 26.67 62.79
CA ARG A 719 3.60 25.70 63.95
C ARG A 719 3.97 24.31 63.42
N ARG A 720 5.18 23.78 63.65
CA ARG A 720 5.71 23.01 64.82
C ARG A 720 4.96 21.69 65.15
N MET A 721 5.73 20.59 64.96
CA MET A 721 5.84 19.35 65.78
C MET A 721 4.61 18.43 65.83
N ALA A 722 4.66 17.12 66.09
CA ALA A 722 5.64 16.25 66.75
C ALA A 722 5.47 14.80 66.26
N ALA A 723 6.47 13.98 66.55
CA ALA A 723 6.47 12.53 66.40
C ALA A 723 5.52 11.81 67.35
N SER A 724 5.07 10.61 66.96
CA SER A 724 4.74 9.55 67.92
C SER A 724 4.92 8.18 67.28
N ALA A 725 5.80 7.39 67.89
CA ALA A 725 6.04 5.99 67.63
C ALA A 725 4.84 5.12 68.04
N THR A 726 4.61 4.02 67.33
CA THR A 726 4.06 2.80 67.95
C THR A 726 4.54 1.56 67.19
N ARG A 727 5.34 0.75 67.87
CA ARG A 727 5.65 -0.65 67.54
C ARG A 727 4.48 -1.52 68.00
N SER A 728 4.08 -2.52 67.22
CA SER A 728 3.59 -3.78 67.78
C SER A 728 3.72 -4.96 66.79
N TYR A 729 4.63 -5.85 67.16
CA TYR A 729 4.65 -7.32 67.05
C TYR A 729 4.56 -8.08 65.71
N LYS A 730 5.62 -8.88 65.52
CA LYS A 730 5.84 -10.04 64.64
C LYS A 730 4.90 -11.22 64.95
N ILE A 731 4.55 -12.01 63.92
CA ILE A 731 4.64 -13.49 63.89
C ILE A 731 5.03 -13.93 62.44
N PRO A 732 5.86 -14.98 62.23
CA PRO A 732 6.59 -15.26 60.99
C PRO A 732 6.07 -16.49 60.21
N THR A 733 6.20 -16.46 58.88
CA THR A 733 6.38 -17.63 57.97
C THR A 733 6.82 -17.08 56.60
N ASP A 734 8.09 -17.14 56.21
CA ASP A 734 8.84 -18.27 55.63
C ASP A 734 8.76 -18.34 54.09
N SER A 735 9.91 -18.58 53.47
CA SER A 735 10.18 -18.93 52.06
C SER A 735 10.59 -17.82 51.05
N ASP A 736 11.90 -17.53 51.09
CA ASP A 736 12.89 -17.50 49.99
C ASP A 736 12.59 -16.79 48.66
N GLU A 737 13.24 -15.64 48.43
CA GLU A 737 13.83 -15.32 47.12
C GLU A 737 15.24 -14.73 47.27
N ASP A 738 16.17 -15.31 46.51
CA ASP A 738 17.61 -15.08 46.54
C ASP A 738 18.02 -13.67 46.06
N GLU A 739 18.68 -12.93 46.95
CA GLU A 739 19.35 -11.67 46.68
C GLU A 739 20.79 -11.95 46.21
N MET A 740 21.01 -12.00 44.89
CA MET A 740 22.35 -12.13 44.30
C MET A 740 23.03 -10.74 44.23
N SER A 741 23.94 -10.54 45.17
CA SER A 741 24.97 -9.49 45.18
C SER A 741 26.03 -9.71 44.08
N GLU A 742 26.24 -8.74 43.20
CA GLU A 742 27.45 -8.64 42.37
C GLU A 742 28.02 -7.21 42.41
N GLU A 743 28.82 -6.96 43.45
CA GLU A 743 29.83 -5.91 43.51
C GLU A 743 31.17 -6.56 43.11
N ILE A 744 31.53 -6.49 41.83
CA ILE A 744 32.84 -6.92 41.33
C ILE A 744 33.60 -5.68 40.88
N ASP A 745 34.48 -5.23 41.75
CA ASP A 745 35.39 -4.11 41.59
C ASP A 745 36.57 -4.52 40.68
N TYR A 746 36.62 -3.98 39.45
CA TYR A 746 37.72 -4.18 38.52
C TYR A 746 38.64 -2.94 38.50
N SER A 747 39.54 -2.85 39.47
CA SER A 747 40.64 -1.88 39.44
C SER A 747 41.86 -2.46 38.71
N TYR A 748 42.11 -2.03 37.47
CA TYR A 748 43.39 -2.29 36.81
C TYR A 748 44.46 -1.34 37.36
N LEU A 749 45.46 -1.91 38.04
CA LEU A 749 46.69 -1.21 38.43
C LEU A 749 47.54 -0.91 37.19
N ALA A 750 47.82 0.39 36.96
CA ALA A 750 48.82 0.85 36.02
C ALA A 750 50.24 0.56 36.59
N PRO A 751 51.16 -0.05 35.82
CA PRO A 751 52.53 -0.22 36.29
C PRO A 751 53.29 1.11 36.21
N LYS A 752 53.77 1.57 37.38
CA LYS A 752 54.70 2.70 37.52
C LYS A 752 55.99 2.41 36.75
N ARG A 753 56.27 3.21 35.71
CA ARG A 753 57.57 3.25 35.03
C ARG A 753 58.65 3.81 35.96
N GLY A 754 59.59 2.97 36.37
CA GLY A 754 60.88 3.37 36.91
C GLY A 754 61.76 3.98 35.82
N ARG A 755 62.31 5.17 36.10
CA ARG A 755 63.39 5.80 35.33
C ARG A 755 64.69 5.04 35.58
N ALA A 756 65.27 4.46 34.54
CA ALA A 756 66.69 4.11 34.51
C ALA A 756 67.34 4.75 33.27
N LYS A 757 68.38 5.56 33.51
CA LYS A 757 69.27 6.12 32.50
C LYS A 757 70.15 4.99 31.96
N GLY A 758 70.12 4.76 30.65
CA GLY A 758 71.09 3.92 29.94
C GLY A 758 71.40 4.54 28.59
N LYS A 759 72.62 5.06 28.43
CA LYS A 759 73.17 5.51 27.15
C LYS A 759 73.49 4.28 26.29
N GLY A 760 72.95 4.22 25.08
CA GLY A 760 73.36 3.26 24.07
C GLY A 760 73.02 3.77 22.68
N LYS A 761 74.05 4.21 21.93
CA LYS A 761 73.95 4.54 20.50
C LYS A 761 73.76 3.23 19.72
N GLY A 762 72.66 3.09 18.99
CA GLY A 762 72.41 1.98 18.07
C GLY A 762 71.67 2.47 16.84
N LYS A 763 72.22 2.17 15.66
CA LYS A 763 71.84 2.67 14.33
C LYS A 763 70.39 2.38 13.96
N ALA A 764 69.77 3.35 13.31
CA ALA A 764 68.48 3.25 12.65
C ALA A 764 68.53 2.24 11.49
N THR A 765 67.62 1.27 11.53
CA THR A 765 67.22 0.52 10.34
C THR A 765 65.73 0.75 10.19
N GLU A 766 65.39 1.45 9.12
CA GLU A 766 64.05 1.80 8.67
C GLU A 766 63.26 0.51 8.39
N ARG A 767 62.52 0.04 9.41
CA ARG A 767 61.47 -0.96 9.23
C ARG A 767 60.17 -0.22 8.94
N THR A 768 59.67 -0.43 7.73
CA THR A 768 58.31 -0.09 7.31
C THR A 768 57.31 -0.55 8.38
N SER A 769 56.61 0.43 8.95
CA SER A 769 55.56 0.28 9.94
C SER A 769 54.36 -0.47 9.33
N ILE A 770 54.40 -1.80 9.37
CA ILE A 770 53.19 -2.62 9.28
C ILE A 770 52.49 -2.43 10.63
N GLN A 771 51.53 -1.51 10.70
CA GLN A 771 50.63 -1.46 11.85
C GLN A 771 49.86 -2.77 11.91
N PRO A 772 49.80 -3.44 13.08
CA PRO A 772 49.11 -4.70 13.17
C PRO A 772 47.61 -4.47 13.00
N GLU A 773 47.02 -5.07 11.97
CA GLU A 773 45.57 -5.06 11.67
C GLU A 773 44.71 -5.43 12.91
N SER A 774 45.29 -6.13 13.89
CA SER A 774 44.66 -6.45 15.17
C SER A 774 44.26 -5.21 15.99
N MET A 775 44.88 -4.04 15.79
CA MET A 775 44.52 -2.83 16.54
C MET A 775 43.16 -2.25 16.14
N ASP A 776 42.79 -2.31 14.87
CA ASP A 776 41.53 -1.71 14.38
C ASP A 776 40.31 -2.53 14.81
N LEU A 777 40.37 -3.85 14.69
CA LEU A 777 39.30 -4.75 15.15
C LEU A 777 39.08 -4.62 16.67
N HIS A 778 40.17 -4.43 17.42
CA HIS A 778 40.11 -4.18 18.85
C HIS A 778 39.39 -2.87 19.17
N LEU A 779 39.70 -1.79 18.44
CA LEU A 779 39.03 -0.50 18.58
C LEU A 779 37.53 -0.59 18.26
N TRP A 780 37.15 -1.27 17.18
CA TRP A 780 35.75 -1.56 16.85
C TRP A 780 35.05 -2.28 17.99
N THR A 781 35.64 -3.38 18.46
CA THR A 781 35.08 -4.21 19.54
C THR A 781 34.92 -3.43 20.85
N LYS A 782 35.89 -2.58 21.18
CA LYS A 782 35.85 -1.70 22.36
C LYS A 782 34.72 -0.68 22.24
N HIS A 783 34.68 0.10 21.15
CA HIS A 783 33.71 1.20 21.01
C HIS A 783 32.28 0.72 20.80
N LEU A 784 32.07 -0.37 20.05
CA LEU A 784 30.75 -0.99 19.93
C LEU A 784 30.27 -1.59 21.25
N GLY A 785 31.18 -2.11 22.08
CA GLY A 785 30.86 -2.54 23.43
C GLY A 785 30.46 -1.41 24.37
N LEU A 786 31.10 -0.25 24.26
CA LEU A 786 30.69 0.95 24.99
C LEU A 786 29.31 1.45 24.54
N LEU A 787 29.06 1.49 23.22
CA LEU A 787 27.77 1.88 22.66
C LEU A 787 26.63 0.94 23.13
N LEU A 788 26.86 -0.38 23.15
CA LEU A 788 25.86 -1.34 23.66
C LEU A 788 25.54 -1.08 25.14
N LYS A 789 26.56 -0.82 25.98
CA LYS A 789 26.35 -0.50 27.41
C LYS A 789 25.57 0.79 27.60
N GLU A 790 25.83 1.81 26.77
CA GLU A 790 25.10 3.07 26.78
C GLU A 790 23.62 2.87 26.45
N GLU A 791 23.31 2.14 25.38
CA GLU A 791 21.93 1.84 24.98
C GLU A 791 21.21 0.94 26.00
N GLU A 792 21.91 -0.01 26.62
CA GLU A 792 21.35 -0.81 27.73
C GLU A 792 21.04 0.05 28.96
N LYS A 793 21.86 1.06 29.26
CA LYS A 793 21.60 2.02 30.33
C LYS A 793 20.34 2.83 30.03
N LYS A 794 20.20 3.38 28.81
CA LYS A 794 19.00 4.12 28.38
C LYS A 794 17.74 3.26 28.44
N TRP A 795 17.81 2.02 27.96
CA TRP A 795 16.69 1.08 28.02
C TRP A 795 16.29 0.73 29.47
N LYS A 796 17.26 0.46 30.36
CA LYS A 796 17.01 0.19 31.78
C LYS A 796 16.38 1.40 32.47
N GLU A 797 16.86 2.60 32.18
CA GLU A 797 16.30 3.84 32.72
C GLU A 797 14.85 4.05 32.28
N ARG A 798 14.54 3.83 31.00
CA ARG A 798 13.17 3.90 30.49
C ARG A 798 12.26 2.85 31.12
N LYS A 799 12.74 1.61 31.24
CA LYS A 799 12.02 0.53 31.94
C LYS A 799 11.70 0.93 33.38
N ARG A 800 12.67 1.52 34.09
CA ARG A 800 12.48 2.02 35.46
C ARG A 800 11.47 3.18 35.53
N LEU A 801 11.42 4.06 34.53
CA LEU A 801 10.45 5.15 34.47
C LEU A 801 9.03 4.61 34.21
N ALA A 802 8.86 3.67 33.29
CA ALA A 802 7.56 3.05 33.01
C ALA A 802 7.02 2.19 34.16
N GLU A 803 7.91 1.64 35.00
CA GLU A 803 7.52 0.93 36.23
C GLU A 803 7.03 1.86 37.35
N LYS A 804 7.34 3.17 37.28
CA LYS A 804 7.02 4.16 38.32
C LYS A 804 5.72 4.94 38.09
N ASP A 805 4.98 4.68 37.01
CA ASP A 805 3.73 5.39 36.75
C ASP A 805 2.65 5.01 37.80
N GLU A 806 2.43 5.91 38.75
CA GLU A 806 1.56 5.75 39.93
C GLU A 806 0.06 5.61 39.59
N PHE A 807 -0.33 5.80 38.34
CA PHE A 807 -1.74 5.85 37.91
C PHE A 807 -2.40 4.48 37.69
N GLY A 808 -1.79 3.38 38.12
CA GLY A 808 -2.41 2.04 38.07
C GLY A 808 -2.73 1.53 36.67
N ARG A 809 -2.15 2.15 35.62
CA ARG A 809 -2.27 1.65 34.24
C ARG A 809 -1.47 0.35 34.10
N PRO A 810 -1.93 -0.61 33.27
CA PRO A 810 -1.19 -1.84 33.05
C PRO A 810 0.25 -1.54 32.59
N LYS A 811 1.23 -2.14 33.26
CA LYS A 811 2.67 -1.94 33.01
C LYS A 811 2.99 -2.20 31.54
N GLU A 812 3.30 -1.15 30.79
CA GLU A 812 3.71 -1.27 29.39
C GLU A 812 5.04 -2.05 29.32
N ARG A 813 5.05 -3.15 28.55
CA ARG A 813 6.27 -3.97 28.39
C ARG A 813 7.22 -3.28 27.42
N ILE A 814 8.30 -2.70 27.95
CA ILE A 814 9.36 -2.12 27.12
C ILE A 814 10.33 -3.19 26.63
N PHE A 815 10.31 -3.46 25.31
CA PHE A 815 11.22 -4.41 24.67
C PHE A 815 12.57 -3.76 24.31
N LYS A 816 13.63 -4.57 24.17
CA LYS A 816 14.92 -4.12 23.62
C LYS A 816 14.77 -3.81 22.13
N THR A 817 15.41 -2.76 21.66
CA THR A 817 15.39 -2.37 20.24
C THR A 817 16.06 -3.43 19.35
N GLU A 818 15.74 -3.42 18.05
CA GLU A 818 16.37 -4.29 17.06
C GLU A 818 17.89 -4.04 16.98
N PHE A 819 18.30 -2.77 17.12
CA PHE A 819 19.71 -2.40 17.22
C PHE A 819 20.42 -3.15 18.35
N MET A 820 19.90 -3.08 19.59
CA MET A 820 20.53 -3.71 20.76
C MET A 820 20.62 -5.23 20.60
N ARG A 821 19.56 -5.88 20.11
CA ARG A 821 19.56 -7.33 19.87
C ARG A 821 20.60 -7.74 18.84
N SER A 822 20.64 -7.04 17.70
CA SER A 822 21.59 -7.28 16.63
C SER A 822 23.04 -7.06 17.09
N LEU A 823 23.30 -5.93 17.76
CA LEU A 823 24.63 -5.59 18.28
C LEU A 823 25.11 -6.58 19.35
N ALA A 824 24.27 -6.95 20.32
CA ALA A 824 24.64 -7.92 21.35
C ALA A 824 25.02 -9.28 20.77
N SER A 825 24.27 -9.76 19.77
CA SER A 825 24.56 -11.01 19.08
C SER A 825 25.89 -10.95 18.31
N LYS A 826 26.13 -9.89 17.55
CA LYS A 826 27.31 -9.77 16.67
C LYS A 826 28.59 -9.41 17.42
N LEU A 827 28.49 -8.66 18.52
CA LEU A 827 29.64 -8.25 19.32
C LEU A 827 30.35 -9.44 19.98
N GLY A 828 29.61 -10.50 20.32
CA GLY A 828 30.21 -11.75 20.83
C GLY A 828 31.17 -12.37 19.81
N ALA A 829 30.73 -12.49 18.55
CA ALA A 829 31.55 -13.02 17.46
C ALA A 829 32.74 -12.10 17.13
N LEU A 830 32.59 -10.78 17.21
CA LEU A 830 33.70 -9.83 17.01
C LEU A 830 34.77 -9.99 18.11
N ARG A 831 34.37 -10.10 19.39
CA ARG A 831 35.30 -10.33 20.51
C ARG A 831 36.07 -11.64 20.38
N GLU A 832 35.43 -12.69 19.88
CA GLU A 832 36.08 -13.98 19.66
C GLU A 832 37.16 -13.87 18.59
N ARG A 833 36.87 -13.18 17.47
CA ARG A 833 37.87 -12.92 16.43
C ARG A 833 38.97 -11.96 16.87
N ASP A 834 38.65 -10.94 17.66
CA ASP A 834 39.62 -10.00 18.23
C ASP A 834 40.64 -10.73 19.13
N ARG A 835 40.16 -11.67 19.96
CA ARG A 835 41.03 -12.53 20.79
C ARG A 835 41.87 -13.48 19.95
N ALA A 836 41.33 -14.02 18.86
CA ALA A 836 42.06 -14.91 17.97
C ALA A 836 43.18 -14.18 17.18
N THR A 837 43.01 -12.89 16.92
CA THR A 837 43.98 -12.07 16.18
C THR A 837 44.98 -11.36 17.09
N THR A 838 44.66 -11.17 18.36
CA THR A 838 45.60 -10.63 19.36
C THR A 838 46.57 -11.74 19.76
N PRO A 839 47.88 -11.65 19.41
CA PRO A 839 48.85 -12.65 19.83
C PRO A 839 48.89 -12.66 21.35
N VAL A 840 48.47 -13.78 21.94
CA VAL A 840 48.66 -14.05 23.36
C VAL A 840 50.18 -13.96 23.58
N PRO A 841 50.67 -13.08 24.47
CA PRO A 841 52.08 -13.09 24.82
C PRO A 841 52.40 -14.51 25.27
N THR A 842 53.20 -15.23 24.49
CA THR A 842 53.80 -16.48 24.94
C THR A 842 54.58 -16.11 26.19
N ALA A 843 53.99 -16.39 27.35
CA ALA A 843 54.71 -16.35 28.60
C ALA A 843 55.88 -17.30 28.40
N GLU A 844 57.08 -16.73 28.31
CA GLU A 844 58.29 -17.52 28.33
C GLU A 844 58.26 -18.35 29.61
N ASP A 845 58.51 -19.62 29.38
CA ASP A 845 58.41 -20.78 30.25
C ASP A 845 59.41 -20.64 31.40
N ASP A 846 59.06 -19.89 32.45
CA ASP A 846 59.71 -19.99 33.76
C ASP A 846 58.99 -21.07 34.58
N SER A 847 59.48 -22.29 34.35
CA SER A 847 59.49 -23.43 35.26
C SER A 847 59.56 -22.99 36.72
N ASP A 848 58.55 -23.33 37.52
CA ASP A 848 58.74 -24.25 38.66
C ASP A 848 57.43 -24.49 39.47
N GLU A 849 57.23 -25.77 39.77
CA GLU A 849 56.58 -26.37 40.94
C GLU A 849 55.06 -26.20 41.21
N GLU A 850 54.35 -27.28 40.92
CA GLU A 850 53.60 -28.07 41.91
C GLU A 850 52.49 -27.37 42.72
N TYR A 851 51.25 -27.40 42.19
CA TYR A 851 50.10 -27.66 43.06
C TYR A 851 48.95 -28.36 42.33
N ILE A 852 48.76 -29.63 42.68
CA ILE A 852 47.65 -30.48 42.27
C ILE A 852 46.36 -29.98 42.95
N GLN A 853 45.35 -29.60 42.17
CA GLN A 853 43.97 -29.51 42.67
C GLN A 853 42.99 -30.36 41.85
N ARG A 854 42.22 -31.13 42.60
CA ARG A 854 41.30 -32.21 42.19
C ARG A 854 40.07 -31.68 41.43
N PRO A 855 39.50 -32.47 40.51
CA PRO A 855 38.26 -32.12 39.82
C PRO A 855 37.03 -32.34 40.71
N ALA A 856 36.19 -31.32 40.84
CA ALA A 856 34.90 -31.40 41.50
C ALA A 856 33.88 -32.17 40.63
N ALA A 857 33.20 -33.12 41.27
CA ALA A 857 32.21 -34.01 40.70
C ALA A 857 30.99 -33.25 40.15
N ARG A 858 30.76 -33.34 38.84
CA ARG A 858 29.54 -32.84 38.19
C ARG A 858 28.49 -33.94 38.13
N ASN A 859 27.38 -33.69 38.83
CA ASN A 859 26.20 -34.55 38.95
C ASN A 859 25.64 -35.03 37.60
N LYS A 860 25.54 -36.35 37.45
CA LYS A 860 24.68 -37.04 36.48
C LYS A 860 23.26 -37.13 37.07
N ARG A 861 22.29 -36.45 36.46
CA ARG A 861 20.87 -36.84 36.51
C ARG A 861 20.26 -36.83 35.11
N LYS A 862 19.55 -37.93 34.83
CA LYS A 862 18.86 -38.32 33.61
C LYS A 862 17.59 -37.48 33.34
N SER A 863 17.30 -37.22 32.07
CA SER A 863 16.03 -37.59 31.38
C SER A 863 16.09 -37.01 29.95
N GLN A 864 16.17 -37.85 28.92
CA GLN A 864 15.03 -38.42 28.18
C GLN A 864 14.17 -37.35 27.45
N SER A 865 14.61 -36.91 26.27
CA SER A 865 13.74 -36.55 25.14
C SER A 865 14.58 -36.40 23.87
N ALA A 866 14.82 -37.51 23.17
CA ALA A 866 15.32 -37.52 21.79
C ALA A 866 15.15 -38.94 21.21
N ARG A 867 13.92 -39.33 20.90
CA ARG A 867 13.67 -40.54 20.10
C ARG A 867 12.32 -40.51 19.37
N TRP A 868 12.04 -39.45 18.61
CA TRP A 868 10.94 -39.40 17.64
C TRP A 868 11.34 -38.49 16.46
N ALA A 869 12.26 -38.95 15.61
CA ALA A 869 12.52 -38.36 14.28
C ALA A 869 13.38 -39.32 13.42
N GLU A 870 12.92 -40.56 13.23
CA GLU A 870 13.47 -41.43 12.16
C GLU A 870 12.53 -42.63 11.93
N ARG A 871 11.31 -42.35 11.46
CA ARG A 871 10.43 -43.39 10.93
C ARG A 871 9.32 -42.76 10.10
N GLU A 872 9.60 -42.52 8.81
CA GLU A 872 8.63 -42.52 7.70
C GLU A 872 9.34 -42.13 6.40
N ASP A 873 9.97 -43.10 5.74
CA ASP A 873 10.05 -43.05 4.27
C ASP A 873 10.27 -44.45 3.68
N ARG A 874 9.18 -45.22 3.63
CA ARG A 874 9.06 -46.42 2.78
C ARG A 874 7.60 -46.57 2.37
N THR A 875 7.18 -45.78 1.39
CA THR A 875 6.01 -46.13 0.57
C THR A 875 6.46 -46.40 -0.86
N SER A 876 6.26 -47.66 -1.25
CA SER A 876 6.47 -48.20 -2.58
C SER A 876 5.46 -47.62 -3.58
N THR A 877 5.92 -46.71 -4.45
CA THR A 877 5.19 -46.39 -5.68
C THR A 877 5.25 -47.57 -6.64
N LYS A 878 4.18 -48.37 -6.65
CA LYS A 878 3.82 -49.27 -7.76
C LYS A 878 3.53 -48.42 -8.99
N ARG A 879 4.34 -48.57 -10.05
CA ARG A 879 3.97 -48.23 -11.43
C ARG A 879 2.99 -49.29 -11.94
N PRO A 880 1.83 -48.93 -12.51
CA PRO A 880 1.14 -49.84 -13.43
C PRO A 880 1.84 -49.77 -14.79
N ARG A 881 2.36 -50.93 -15.23
CA ARG A 881 2.51 -51.24 -16.66
C ARG A 881 1.10 -51.37 -17.23
N ILE A 882 0.83 -50.68 -18.33
CA ILE A 882 -0.19 -51.09 -19.29
C ILE A 882 0.59 -51.37 -20.58
N SER A 883 0.45 -52.61 -21.02
CA SER A 883 0.74 -53.09 -22.36
C SER A 883 -0.57 -53.21 -23.13
N GLU A 884 -0.46 -53.03 -24.45
CA GLU A 884 -1.45 -53.20 -25.52
C GLU A 884 -2.55 -52.14 -25.67
#